data_AF-A0A7N5JGI7-F1
#
_entry.id   AF-A0A7N5JGI7-F1
#
_cell.length_a   1.000
_cell.length_b   1.000
_cell.length_c   1.000
_cell.angle_alpha   90.00
_cell.angle_beta   90.00
_cell.angle_gamma   90.00
#
_symmetry.space_group_name_H-M   'P 1'
#
loop_
_entity.id
_entity.type
_entity.pdbx_description
1 polymer ?
#
loop_
_entity_poly.entity_id
_entity_poly.type
_entity_poly.pdbx_seq_one_letter_code
_entity_poly.pdbx_strand_id
1 'polypeptide(L)'
;MSFPKAPLKRFNDPSGCAPSPGAYDVKTSEVLKGPVSFQKSQRFKKQKESQQNLNVDKDTTLPASARKVKTSGLKKEFQKNDKDLKILEKEIRVLLQERGAQDKQIQDLEAELEKVEAKLNAAVREKTSLSASNASLEKQLIELTRTNELLKSKFSEDSNQKTMRILSLELMKLRNKRETKMRSMVAKQEGMEVKLQVTQKNLEESQGKIAQLEGKLVSIEKEKIDEKSETEKLLEYIEEISCASDQVEKYKLDIARLEENLKEKNHEVVSLKQSLEENVLLSKQVEDLNAKCQLLEKEREDLVNRDRVRDETLNSEMQNLKEKLILEKQEHEKLQQKELQTDSLLQQEKELSSSLQQKLCSFQEEMMKERNLFEEELKQALDELDKLQQKEEQAERLVRQLEEETKSRAEELKLLEEKLKGKEAELEKTNAAHSQATLLLQEKYHSTVQNLGEVTAQFERMLLDLQTKSALKEAEIKEITVSSHKRITDLQNQLKQQGEELNKQLEEEEARKAGKENTVAELTEEMNKWRLLYEELYNKTKPFQLQLDAFEAEKQALLNEHGAAQEQLNKLRDSYAKLLGHQNLKQKIKHVVKLKDENSQLKSEVSKLRSQLAKRKQSETKLQEELNKVLGIKHFDPSKAFLHESKENFALKTPLKEGNTNCC
;
A
#
# COMPACT_ATOMS: atom_id res chain seq x y z
N MET A 1 -66.99 -95.09 -27.47
CA MET A 1 -66.93 -93.75 -28.09
C MET A 1 -65.74 -93.00 -27.52
N SER A 2 -64.72 -92.89 -28.36
CA SER A 2 -63.38 -92.38 -28.06
C SER A 2 -63.39 -90.85 -28.08
N PHE A 3 -62.94 -90.21 -27.01
CA PHE A 3 -62.62 -88.77 -27.00
C PHE A 3 -61.10 -88.60 -26.81
N PRO A 4 -60.42 -87.79 -27.64
CA PRO A 4 -58.98 -87.58 -27.53
C PRO A 4 -58.66 -86.66 -26.35
N LYS A 5 -57.81 -87.13 -25.42
CA LYS A 5 -57.26 -86.31 -24.34
C LYS A 5 -56.16 -85.40 -24.89
N ALA A 6 -56.30 -84.10 -24.64
CA ALA A 6 -55.27 -83.09 -24.91
C ALA A 6 -53.96 -83.39 -24.15
N PRO A 7 -52.78 -83.04 -24.69
CA PRO A 7 -51.51 -83.27 -24.01
C PRO A 7 -51.31 -82.26 -22.86
N LEU A 8 -51.29 -82.77 -21.63
CA LEU A 8 -50.86 -82.04 -20.44
C LEU A 8 -49.33 -81.86 -20.50
N LYS A 9 -48.90 -80.65 -20.86
CA LYS A 9 -47.48 -80.23 -20.82
C LYS A 9 -47.04 -80.13 -19.36
N ARG A 10 -46.13 -81.01 -18.93
CA ARG A 10 -45.51 -80.96 -17.59
C ARG A 10 -44.46 -79.85 -17.59
N PHE A 11 -44.38 -79.08 -16.51
CA PHE A 11 -43.52 -77.89 -16.38
C PHE A 11 -42.00 -78.19 -16.33
N ASN A 12 -41.59 -79.47 -16.42
CA ASN A 12 -40.19 -79.89 -16.29
C ASN A 12 -39.73 -80.80 -17.46
N ASP A 13 -39.92 -80.35 -18.71
CA ASP A 13 -39.15 -80.90 -19.84
C ASP A 13 -38.11 -79.85 -20.30
N PRO A 14 -36.81 -80.19 -20.38
CA PRO A 14 -35.75 -79.24 -20.64
C PRO A 14 -35.66 -78.95 -22.14
N SER A 15 -36.04 -77.74 -22.54
CA SER A 15 -35.65 -77.18 -23.85
C SER A 15 -34.41 -76.32 -23.62
N GLY A 16 -33.31 -76.71 -24.27
CA GLY A 16 -31.99 -76.15 -24.07
C GLY A 16 -31.83 -74.73 -24.62
N CYS A 17 -30.99 -73.94 -23.95
CA CYS A 17 -30.15 -72.93 -24.59
C CYS A 17 -29.07 -72.43 -23.62
N ALA A 18 -27.94 -73.13 -23.55
CA ALA A 18 -26.59 -72.59 -23.31
C ALA A 18 -25.58 -73.76 -23.26
N PRO A 19 -24.40 -73.67 -23.91
CA PRO A 19 -23.36 -74.69 -23.75
C PRO A 19 -22.73 -74.62 -22.35
N SER A 20 -22.27 -75.77 -21.84
CA SER A 20 -21.56 -75.86 -20.55
C SER A 20 -20.21 -75.12 -20.58
N PRO A 21 -19.73 -74.57 -19.45
CA PRO A 21 -18.47 -73.84 -19.39
C PRO A 21 -17.31 -74.78 -19.74
N GLY A 22 -16.70 -74.59 -20.92
CA GLY A 22 -15.64 -75.44 -21.47
C GLY A 22 -15.76 -75.73 -22.97
N ALA A 23 -16.88 -75.37 -23.61
CA ALA A 23 -17.14 -75.63 -25.04
C ALA A 23 -16.71 -74.51 -26.01
N TYR A 24 -15.90 -73.53 -25.59
CA TYR A 24 -15.40 -72.48 -26.48
C TYR A 24 -13.98 -72.82 -26.97
N ASP A 25 -13.87 -73.22 -28.23
CA ASP A 25 -12.58 -73.41 -28.93
C ASP A 25 -12.04 -72.04 -29.37
N VAL A 26 -10.92 -71.60 -28.79
CA VAL A 26 -10.27 -70.33 -29.14
C VAL A 26 -9.34 -70.59 -30.32
N LYS A 27 -9.84 -70.40 -31.54
CA LYS A 27 -9.00 -70.25 -32.73
C LYS A 27 -8.93 -68.80 -33.17
N THR A 28 -7.69 -68.36 -33.25
CA THR A 28 -7.14 -67.05 -33.61
C THR A 28 -7.33 -66.73 -35.10
N SER A 29 -7.64 -65.45 -35.37
CA SER A 29 -7.52 -64.67 -36.64
C SER A 29 -8.75 -63.75 -36.71
N GLU A 30 -8.70 -62.43 -36.82
CA GLU A 30 -7.83 -61.58 -37.63
C GLU A 30 -7.94 -60.10 -37.17
N VAL A 31 -6.81 -59.40 -37.26
CA VAL A 31 -6.63 -57.98 -37.63
C VAL A 31 -7.08 -56.85 -36.67
N LEU A 32 -6.04 -56.25 -36.07
CA LEU A 32 -5.84 -54.83 -35.75
C LEU A 32 -6.85 -53.85 -36.36
N LYS A 33 -7.54 -53.06 -35.52
CA LYS A 33 -7.95 -51.68 -35.82
C LYS A 33 -8.19 -50.93 -34.51
N GLY A 34 -7.48 -49.80 -34.38
CA GLY A 34 -7.51 -48.92 -33.22
C GLY A 34 -8.85 -48.24 -32.96
N PRO A 35 -8.96 -47.46 -31.87
CA PRO A 35 -10.22 -46.89 -31.42
C PRO A 35 -10.80 -45.91 -32.44
N VAL A 36 -12.02 -46.23 -32.84
CA VAL A 36 -12.89 -45.53 -33.78
C VAL A 36 -13.33 -44.19 -33.20
N SER A 37 -13.20 -43.13 -34.00
CA SER A 37 -13.68 -41.78 -33.74
C SER A 37 -15.20 -41.71 -33.66
N PHE A 38 -15.75 -40.96 -32.71
CA PHE A 38 -17.12 -40.49 -32.76
C PHE A 38 -17.23 -39.03 -33.26
N GLN A 39 -18.31 -38.83 -34.01
CA GLN A 39 -18.66 -37.74 -34.89
C GLN A 39 -18.94 -36.43 -34.13
N LYS A 40 -18.12 -35.40 -34.38
CA LYS A 40 -18.33 -34.04 -33.88
C LYS A 40 -19.59 -33.43 -34.50
N SER A 41 -20.52 -33.01 -33.66
CA SER A 41 -21.64 -32.16 -34.06
C SER A 41 -21.15 -30.74 -34.38
N GLN A 42 -21.65 -30.22 -35.50
CA GLN A 42 -21.40 -28.88 -36.02
C GLN A 42 -22.13 -27.84 -35.15
N ARG A 43 -21.41 -26.98 -34.43
CA ARG A 43 -22.04 -25.79 -33.81
C ARG A 43 -21.27 -24.48 -33.92
N PHE A 44 -20.09 -24.46 -34.56
CA PHE A 44 -19.38 -23.22 -34.84
C PHE A 44 -18.75 -23.25 -36.23
N LYS A 45 -19.46 -22.68 -37.21
CA LYS A 45 -18.88 -22.26 -38.48
C LYS A 45 -18.09 -20.96 -38.21
N LYS A 46 -16.77 -20.98 -38.46
CA LYS A 46 -16.01 -19.75 -38.74
C LYS A 46 -16.06 -19.49 -40.24
N GLN A 47 -16.48 -18.30 -40.61
CA GLN A 47 -16.41 -17.77 -41.96
C GLN A 47 -14.95 -17.41 -42.25
N LYS A 48 -14.48 -17.77 -43.44
CA LYS A 48 -13.13 -17.51 -43.93
C LYS A 48 -13.28 -16.88 -45.32
N GLU A 49 -12.77 -15.67 -45.44
CA GLU A 49 -12.28 -15.01 -46.65
C GLU A 49 -11.19 -14.03 -46.17
N SER A 50 -10.13 -13.63 -46.86
CA SER A 50 -9.38 -14.10 -48.04
C SER A 50 -8.11 -13.23 -48.03
N GLN A 51 -6.92 -13.82 -47.95
CA GLN A 51 -5.80 -13.59 -48.88
C GLN A 51 -5.55 -12.13 -49.31
N GLN A 52 -4.41 -11.58 -48.89
CA GLN A 52 -3.43 -11.05 -49.85
C GLN A 52 -2.04 -10.87 -49.23
N ASN A 53 -1.04 -11.12 -50.08
CA ASN A 53 0.40 -11.16 -49.85
C ASN A 53 1.02 -9.80 -49.49
N LEU A 54 2.25 -9.87 -48.94
CA LEU A 54 3.45 -9.02 -49.13
C LEU A 54 4.36 -9.33 -47.92
N ASN A 55 5.34 -10.23 -47.98
CA ASN A 55 6.68 -10.14 -48.59
C ASN A 55 7.60 -9.07 -47.99
N VAL A 56 8.90 -9.40 -47.90
CA VAL A 56 10.07 -8.65 -47.38
C VAL A 56 10.35 -8.84 -45.87
N ASP A 57 11.56 -9.11 -45.40
CA ASP A 57 12.70 -9.93 -45.85
C ASP A 57 13.62 -10.04 -44.63
N LYS A 58 14.32 -11.17 -44.48
CA LYS A 58 15.46 -11.29 -43.57
C LYS A 58 16.70 -10.90 -44.38
N ASP A 59 17.58 -10.06 -43.85
CA ASP A 59 19.03 -10.31 -43.93
C ASP A 59 19.88 -9.27 -43.16
N THR A 60 20.85 -9.80 -42.40
CA THR A 60 22.29 -9.49 -42.49
C THR A 60 22.70 -8.00 -42.36
N THR A 61 23.58 -7.55 -41.45
CA THR A 61 25.02 -7.84 -41.42
C THR A 61 25.69 -7.03 -40.28
N LEU A 62 26.77 -7.55 -39.69
CA LEU A 62 27.84 -6.76 -39.03
C LEU A 62 28.45 -5.73 -40.03
N PRO A 63 29.22 -4.71 -39.59
CA PRO A 63 30.66 -4.93 -39.47
C PRO A 63 31.39 -4.10 -38.40
N ALA A 64 32.61 -4.57 -38.10
CA ALA A 64 33.68 -3.83 -37.45
C ALA A 64 34.22 -2.68 -38.34
N SER A 65 34.82 -1.64 -37.74
CA SER A 65 36.20 -1.22 -38.04
C SER A 65 36.58 0.07 -37.30
N ALA A 66 37.80 0.06 -36.77
CA ALA A 66 38.50 1.14 -36.11
C ALA A 66 38.75 2.38 -37.01
N ARG A 67 38.86 3.56 -36.38
CA ARG A 67 39.87 4.57 -36.76
C ARG A 67 40.17 5.54 -35.62
N LYS A 68 41.46 5.60 -35.24
CA LYS A 68 42.13 6.65 -34.46
C LYS A 68 42.07 8.01 -35.20
N VAL A 69 42.16 9.13 -34.46
CA VAL A 69 43.30 10.10 -34.46
C VAL A 69 42.91 11.51 -33.91
N LYS A 70 43.61 11.91 -32.83
CA LYS A 70 44.19 13.25 -32.44
C LYS A 70 43.31 14.52 -32.35
N THR A 71 43.04 15.06 -31.16
CA THR A 71 43.79 16.05 -30.30
C THR A 71 43.72 17.53 -30.71
N SER A 72 43.06 18.35 -29.87
CA SER A 72 43.47 19.69 -29.38
C SER A 72 42.32 20.21 -28.49
N GLY A 73 42.46 20.75 -27.28
CA GLY A 73 43.59 21.24 -26.51
C GLY A 73 43.09 22.47 -25.75
N LEU A 74 42.93 22.39 -24.43
CA LEU A 74 42.89 23.55 -23.53
C LEU A 74 43.57 23.15 -22.20
N LYS A 75 44.64 23.89 -21.93
CA LYS A 75 45.49 23.95 -20.72
C LYS A 75 44.64 24.48 -19.54
N LYS A 76 44.95 24.39 -18.24
CA LYS A 76 46.05 23.91 -17.38
C LYS A 76 45.49 23.95 -15.93
N GLU A 77 46.25 23.41 -14.97
CA GLU A 77 46.04 23.35 -13.50
C GLU A 77 45.29 22.08 -13.06
N PHE A 78 45.79 21.17 -12.20
CA PHE A 78 46.81 21.19 -11.16
C PHE A 78 47.65 19.89 -11.19
N GLN A 79 48.98 20.02 -11.07
CA GLN A 79 49.86 18.94 -10.65
C GLN A 79 49.68 18.70 -9.15
N LYS A 80 48.75 17.80 -8.77
CA LYS A 80 48.77 17.10 -7.46
C LYS A 80 47.96 15.80 -7.41
N ASN A 81 47.07 15.52 -8.38
CA ASN A 81 46.09 14.43 -8.26
C ASN A 81 46.27 13.24 -9.25
N ASP A 82 47.40 13.14 -9.96
CA ASP A 82 47.64 12.05 -10.95
C ASP A 82 47.72 10.65 -10.29
N LYS A 83 48.14 10.60 -9.02
CA LYS A 83 48.13 9.34 -8.24
C LYS A 83 46.71 8.93 -7.86
N ASP A 84 45.90 9.89 -7.41
CA ASP A 84 44.52 9.64 -6.99
C ASP A 84 43.64 9.26 -8.17
N LEU A 85 43.84 9.89 -9.33
CA LEU A 85 43.20 9.50 -10.60
C LEU A 85 43.53 8.05 -10.99
N LYS A 86 44.78 7.63 -10.85
CA LYS A 86 45.20 6.24 -11.14
C LYS A 86 44.66 5.23 -10.13
N ILE A 87 44.46 5.62 -8.87
CA ILE A 87 43.83 4.77 -7.86
C ILE A 87 42.34 4.60 -8.19
N LEU A 88 41.66 5.69 -8.51
CA LEU A 88 40.24 5.68 -8.89
C LEU A 88 40.02 4.87 -10.19
N GLU A 89 40.91 4.97 -11.17
CA GLU A 89 40.84 4.17 -12.40
C GLU A 89 40.98 2.67 -12.14
N LYS A 90 41.83 2.28 -11.17
CA LYS A 90 41.97 0.88 -10.76
C LYS A 90 40.74 0.40 -10.00
N GLU A 91 40.20 1.24 -9.12
CA GLU A 91 38.99 0.95 -8.36
C GLU A 91 37.77 0.78 -9.28
N ILE A 92 37.58 1.66 -10.26
CA ILE A 92 36.54 1.51 -11.30
C ILE A 92 36.72 0.19 -12.07
N ARG A 93 37.96 -0.21 -12.38
CA ARG A 93 38.21 -1.46 -13.09
C ARG A 93 37.85 -2.69 -12.25
N VAL A 94 38.14 -2.67 -10.96
CA VAL A 94 37.75 -3.72 -10.01
C VAL A 94 36.22 -3.78 -9.87
N LEU A 95 35.57 -2.63 -9.67
CA LEU A 95 34.11 -2.54 -9.57
C LEU A 95 33.40 -3.01 -10.85
N LEU A 96 33.96 -2.74 -12.03
CA LEU A 96 33.42 -3.27 -13.30
C LEU A 96 33.58 -4.79 -13.40
N GLN A 97 34.68 -5.34 -12.88
CA GLN A 97 34.90 -6.79 -12.84
C GLN A 97 33.98 -7.47 -11.83
N GLU A 98 33.77 -6.87 -10.66
CA GLU A 98 32.81 -7.32 -9.65
C GLU A 98 31.38 -7.27 -10.18
N ARG A 99 30.99 -6.16 -10.85
CA ARG A 99 29.68 -6.07 -11.52
C ARG A 99 29.52 -7.15 -12.58
N GLY A 100 30.55 -7.39 -13.40
CA GLY A 100 30.51 -8.46 -14.39
C GLY A 100 30.42 -9.87 -13.80
N ALA A 101 30.96 -10.08 -12.59
CA ALA A 101 30.80 -11.34 -11.85
C ALA A 101 29.39 -11.48 -11.25
N GLN A 102 28.84 -10.40 -10.69
CA GLN A 102 27.47 -10.33 -10.21
C GLN A 102 26.46 -10.55 -11.34
N ASP A 103 26.66 -9.91 -12.50
CA ASP A 103 25.81 -10.07 -13.68
C ASP A 103 25.77 -11.53 -14.15
N LYS A 104 26.90 -12.25 -14.10
CA LYS A 104 26.95 -13.70 -14.38
C LYS A 104 26.22 -14.53 -13.33
N GLN A 105 26.41 -14.21 -12.05
CA GLN A 105 25.74 -14.91 -10.96
C GLN A 105 24.21 -14.74 -11.04
N ILE A 106 23.75 -13.55 -11.44
CA ILE A 106 22.32 -13.27 -11.69
C ILE A 106 21.81 -14.12 -12.85
N GLN A 107 22.53 -14.18 -13.98
CA GLN A 107 22.14 -15.02 -15.12
C GLN A 107 22.05 -16.50 -14.77
N ASP A 108 23.00 -17.02 -13.97
CA ASP A 108 22.98 -18.42 -13.53
C ASP A 108 21.78 -18.71 -12.61
N LEU A 109 21.43 -17.77 -11.73
CA LEU A 109 20.25 -17.87 -10.87
C LEU A 109 18.94 -17.77 -11.66
N GLU A 110 18.88 -16.90 -12.66
CA GLU A 110 17.73 -16.79 -13.58
C GLU A 110 17.51 -18.09 -14.36
N ALA A 111 18.59 -18.72 -14.84
CA ALA A 111 18.50 -20.00 -15.55
C ALA A 111 18.05 -21.16 -14.64
N GLU A 112 18.52 -21.22 -13.39
CA GLU A 112 18.03 -22.22 -12.44
C GLU A 112 16.58 -21.96 -12.00
N LEU A 113 16.16 -20.70 -11.90
CA LEU A 113 14.74 -20.36 -11.68
C LEU A 113 13.87 -20.84 -12.85
N GLU A 114 14.25 -20.57 -14.10
CA GLU A 114 13.50 -21.02 -15.27
C GLU A 114 13.35 -22.56 -15.31
N LYS A 115 14.41 -23.27 -14.92
CA LYS A 115 14.41 -24.74 -14.81
C LYS A 115 13.54 -25.25 -13.67
N VAL A 116 13.50 -24.57 -12.52
CA VAL A 116 12.62 -24.93 -11.40
C VAL A 116 11.15 -24.63 -11.77
N GLU A 117 10.87 -23.52 -12.43
CA GLU A 117 9.53 -23.19 -12.94
C GLU A 117 9.05 -24.23 -13.96
N ALA A 118 9.93 -24.69 -14.86
CA ALA A 118 9.59 -25.77 -15.79
C ALA A 118 9.21 -27.08 -15.06
N LYS A 119 9.96 -27.45 -14.01
CA LYS A 119 9.66 -28.62 -13.17
C LYS A 119 8.35 -28.45 -12.39
N LEU A 120 8.11 -27.27 -11.82
CA LEU A 120 6.86 -26.96 -11.12
C LEU A 120 5.66 -27.07 -12.06
N ASN A 121 5.77 -26.52 -13.26
CA ASN A 121 4.72 -26.62 -14.28
C ASN A 121 4.45 -28.07 -14.70
N ALA A 122 5.48 -28.91 -14.82
CA ALA A 122 5.31 -30.34 -15.07
C ALA A 122 4.57 -31.05 -13.91
N ALA A 123 4.98 -30.80 -12.66
CA ALA A 123 4.34 -31.35 -11.47
C ALA A 123 2.88 -30.90 -11.31
N VAL A 124 2.58 -29.64 -11.65
CA VAL A 124 1.20 -29.12 -11.65
C VAL A 124 0.35 -29.85 -12.68
N ARG A 125 0.85 -30.06 -13.91
CA ARG A 125 0.12 -30.83 -14.94
C ARG A 125 -0.14 -32.27 -14.49
N GLU A 126 0.84 -32.92 -13.89
CA GLU A 126 0.69 -34.26 -13.34
C GLU A 126 -0.36 -34.30 -12.22
N LYS A 127 -0.27 -33.38 -11.24
CA LYS A 127 -1.27 -33.23 -10.17
C LYS A 127 -2.69 -33.04 -10.72
N THR A 128 -2.86 -32.22 -11.75
CA THR A 128 -4.16 -32.02 -12.41
C THR A 128 -4.67 -33.32 -13.05
N SER A 129 -3.78 -34.09 -13.70
CA SER A 129 -4.15 -35.39 -14.30
C SER A 129 -4.56 -36.43 -13.25
N LEU A 130 -3.83 -36.51 -12.13
CA LEU A 130 -4.14 -37.41 -11.02
C LEU A 130 -5.44 -37.02 -10.32
N SER A 131 -5.69 -35.72 -10.13
CA SER A 131 -6.95 -35.21 -9.59
C SER A 131 -8.15 -35.60 -10.46
N ALA A 132 -8.02 -35.49 -11.79
CA ALA A 132 -9.06 -35.94 -12.72
C ALA A 132 -9.30 -37.45 -12.64
N SER A 133 -8.24 -38.26 -12.49
CA SER A 133 -8.34 -39.71 -12.28
C SER A 133 -9.05 -40.04 -10.96
N ASN A 134 -8.71 -39.36 -9.87
CA ASN A 134 -9.36 -39.54 -8.57
C ASN A 134 -10.85 -39.21 -8.62
N ALA A 135 -11.23 -38.10 -9.26
CA ALA A 135 -12.65 -37.75 -9.44
C ALA A 135 -13.42 -38.83 -10.25
N SER A 136 -12.78 -39.46 -11.23
CA SER A 136 -13.37 -40.58 -11.97
C SER A 136 -13.54 -41.82 -11.10
N LEU A 137 -12.55 -42.15 -10.28
CA LEU A 137 -12.58 -43.29 -9.37
C LEU A 137 -13.63 -43.10 -8.26
N GLU A 138 -13.75 -41.90 -7.71
CA GLU A 138 -14.80 -41.53 -6.75
C GLU A 138 -16.19 -41.74 -7.35
N LYS A 139 -16.39 -41.34 -8.60
CA LYS A 139 -17.66 -41.56 -9.31
C LYS A 139 -17.98 -43.05 -9.47
N GLN A 140 -16.99 -43.87 -9.82
CA GLN A 140 -17.16 -45.33 -9.91
C GLN A 140 -17.49 -45.95 -8.54
N LEU A 141 -16.85 -45.50 -7.47
CA LEU A 141 -17.13 -45.95 -6.10
C LEU A 141 -18.57 -45.64 -5.68
N ILE A 142 -19.07 -44.43 -5.99
CA ILE A 142 -20.45 -44.05 -5.70
C ILE A 142 -21.44 -44.95 -6.48
N GLU A 143 -21.14 -45.25 -7.74
CA GLU A 143 -21.99 -46.11 -8.59
C GLU A 143 -21.98 -47.58 -8.11
N LEU A 144 -20.82 -48.10 -7.72
CA LEU A 144 -20.69 -49.42 -7.08
C LEU A 144 -21.42 -49.48 -5.74
N THR A 145 -21.37 -48.40 -4.95
CA THR A 145 -22.09 -48.34 -3.67
C THR A 145 -23.60 -48.38 -3.89
N ARG A 146 -24.12 -47.59 -4.85
CA ARG A 146 -25.55 -47.61 -5.21
C ARG A 146 -26.01 -48.96 -5.75
N THR A 147 -25.20 -49.62 -6.58
CA THR A 147 -25.55 -50.95 -7.11
C THR A 147 -25.53 -52.00 -6.00
N ASN A 148 -24.59 -51.92 -5.06
CA ASN A 148 -24.54 -52.81 -3.90
C ASN A 148 -25.73 -52.59 -2.95
N GLU A 149 -26.13 -51.34 -2.70
CA GLU A 149 -27.36 -51.01 -1.96
C GLU A 149 -28.62 -51.54 -2.66
N LEU A 150 -28.71 -51.38 -3.98
CA LEU A 150 -29.81 -51.93 -4.78
C LEU A 150 -29.87 -53.45 -4.71
N LEU A 151 -28.71 -54.12 -4.77
CA LEU A 151 -28.62 -55.57 -4.62
C LEU A 151 -29.04 -56.00 -3.20
N LYS A 152 -28.52 -55.33 -2.15
CA LYS A 152 -28.92 -55.59 -0.76
C LYS A 152 -30.44 -55.48 -0.59
N SER A 153 -31.05 -54.41 -1.11
CA SER A 153 -32.51 -54.21 -1.08
C SER A 153 -33.27 -55.31 -1.83
N LYS A 154 -32.78 -55.76 -3.00
CA LYS A 154 -33.41 -56.85 -3.76
C LYS A 154 -33.27 -58.23 -3.10
N PHE A 155 -32.24 -58.45 -2.27
CA PHE A 155 -32.01 -59.72 -1.57
C PHE A 155 -32.59 -59.75 -0.14
N SER A 156 -32.90 -58.59 0.45
CA SER A 156 -33.38 -58.50 1.84
C SER A 156 -34.88 -58.75 2.01
N GLU A 157 -35.71 -58.60 0.97
CA GLU A 157 -37.17 -58.74 1.10
C GLU A 157 -37.76 -59.80 0.15
N ASP A 158 -38.51 -60.73 0.74
CA ASP A 158 -39.59 -61.55 0.15
C ASP A 158 -39.27 -62.96 -0.41
N SER A 159 -38.12 -63.21 -1.05
CA SER A 159 -37.85 -64.55 -1.65
C SER A 159 -37.56 -65.65 -0.60
N ASN A 160 -36.64 -65.40 0.32
CA ASN A 160 -36.15 -66.42 1.26
C ASN A 160 -37.20 -66.77 2.34
N GLN A 161 -38.01 -65.80 2.76
CA GLN A 161 -39.02 -66.01 3.80
C GLN A 161 -40.25 -66.80 3.28
N LYS A 162 -40.63 -66.60 2.01
CA LYS A 162 -41.67 -67.41 1.34
C LYS A 162 -41.19 -68.85 1.11
N THR A 163 -39.95 -69.03 0.66
CA THR A 163 -39.34 -70.35 0.43
C THR A 163 -39.23 -71.16 1.72
N MET A 164 -38.85 -70.53 2.83
CA MET A 164 -38.77 -71.19 4.13
C MET A 164 -40.16 -71.63 4.64
N ARG A 165 -41.19 -70.79 4.50
CA ARG A 165 -42.57 -71.13 4.91
C ARG A 165 -43.16 -72.30 4.11
N ILE A 166 -42.87 -72.40 2.82
CA ILE A 166 -43.32 -73.51 1.96
C ILE A 166 -42.65 -74.82 2.39
N LEU A 167 -41.33 -74.80 2.59
CA LEU A 167 -40.57 -75.97 3.06
C LEU A 167 -41.02 -76.46 4.44
N SER A 168 -41.33 -75.54 5.37
CA SER A 168 -41.88 -75.90 6.68
C SER A 168 -43.25 -76.59 6.58
N LEU A 169 -44.12 -76.14 5.68
CA LEU A 169 -45.43 -76.75 5.46
C LEU A 169 -45.32 -78.15 4.84
N GLU A 170 -44.32 -78.35 3.98
CA GLU A 170 -44.07 -79.62 3.28
C GLU A 170 -43.46 -80.69 4.20
N LEU A 171 -42.55 -80.29 5.09
CA LEU A 171 -42.02 -81.14 6.17
C LEU A 171 -43.12 -81.65 7.11
N MET A 172 -44.09 -80.79 7.45
CA MET A 172 -45.23 -81.17 8.30
C MET A 172 -46.12 -82.22 7.62
N LYS A 173 -46.37 -82.09 6.31
CA LYS A 173 -47.16 -83.07 5.54
C LYS A 173 -46.47 -84.44 5.44
N LEU A 174 -45.16 -84.47 5.21
CA LEU A 174 -44.39 -85.71 5.15
C LEU A 174 -44.33 -86.43 6.50
N ARG A 175 -44.21 -85.66 7.60
CA ARG A 175 -44.24 -86.20 8.97
C ARG A 175 -45.57 -86.91 9.26
N ASN A 176 -46.71 -86.28 8.96
CA ASN A 176 -48.04 -86.87 9.17
C ASN A 176 -48.25 -88.15 8.34
N LYS A 177 -47.67 -88.22 7.14
CA LYS A 177 -47.77 -89.38 6.23
C LYS A 177 -46.91 -90.57 6.69
N ARG A 178 -45.76 -90.30 7.32
CA ARG A 178 -44.93 -91.34 7.97
C ARG A 178 -45.65 -91.94 9.18
N GLU A 179 -46.28 -91.11 9.99
CA GLU A 179 -46.93 -91.53 11.23
C GLU A 179 -48.16 -92.42 10.97
N THR A 180 -48.94 -92.13 9.93
CA THR A 180 -50.07 -92.98 9.51
C THR A 180 -49.59 -94.34 8.96
N LYS A 181 -48.50 -94.38 8.19
CA LYS A 181 -47.89 -95.64 7.74
C LYS A 181 -47.36 -96.47 8.90
N MET A 182 -46.76 -95.84 9.91
CA MET A 182 -46.25 -96.53 11.10
C MET A 182 -47.36 -97.20 11.90
N ARG A 183 -48.50 -96.53 12.13
CA ARG A 183 -49.67 -97.13 12.81
C ARG A 183 -50.25 -98.33 12.04
N SER A 184 -50.26 -98.29 10.70
CA SER A 184 -50.71 -99.41 9.86
C SER A 184 -49.75 -100.61 9.88
N MET A 185 -48.46 -100.40 10.12
CA MET A 185 -47.46 -101.48 10.21
C MET A 185 -47.60 -102.25 11.52
N VAL A 186 -47.79 -101.53 12.63
CA VAL A 186 -47.97 -102.14 13.97
C VAL A 186 -49.20 -103.05 14.01
N ALA A 187 -50.33 -102.62 13.43
CA ALA A 187 -51.55 -103.44 13.36
C ALA A 187 -51.39 -104.74 12.51
N LYS A 188 -50.45 -104.77 11.55
CA LYS A 188 -50.17 -105.99 10.76
C LYS A 188 -49.27 -106.98 11.50
N GLN A 189 -48.41 -106.50 12.37
CA GLN A 189 -47.51 -107.33 13.17
C GLN A 189 -48.29 -108.11 14.24
N GLU A 190 -49.23 -107.46 14.92
CA GLU A 190 -50.11 -108.10 15.92
C GLU A 190 -51.01 -109.20 15.31
N GLY A 191 -51.41 -109.06 14.04
CA GLY A 191 -52.22 -110.07 13.34
C GLY A 191 -51.47 -111.34 12.93
N MET A 192 -50.12 -111.32 12.88
CA MET A 192 -49.31 -112.52 12.60
C MET A 192 -49.00 -113.31 13.89
N GLU A 193 -48.86 -112.63 15.02
CA GLU A 193 -48.63 -113.22 16.35
C GLU A 193 -49.76 -114.19 16.75
N VAL A 194 -51.02 -113.82 16.49
CA VAL A 194 -52.21 -114.64 16.82
C VAL A 194 -52.31 -115.91 15.97
N LYS A 195 -51.76 -115.94 14.75
CA LYS A 195 -51.77 -117.13 13.89
C LYS A 195 -50.73 -118.18 14.28
N LEU A 196 -49.68 -117.80 15.01
CA LEU A 196 -48.59 -118.69 15.40
C LEU A 196 -48.92 -119.49 16.67
N GLN A 197 -49.77 -118.96 17.57
CA GLN A 197 -50.26 -119.69 18.75
C GLN A 197 -51.30 -120.79 18.46
N VAL A 198 -52.01 -120.74 17.32
CA VAL A 198 -53.08 -121.71 16.99
C VAL A 198 -52.55 -123.01 16.37
N THR A 199 -51.34 -123.00 15.80
CA THR A 199 -50.74 -124.18 15.14
C THR A 199 -49.96 -125.09 16.09
N GLN A 200 -49.52 -124.58 17.25
CA GLN A 200 -48.83 -125.35 18.29
C GLN A 200 -49.78 -126.31 19.04
N LYS A 201 -51.10 -126.07 19.02
CA LYS A 201 -52.09 -126.81 19.82
C LYS A 201 -52.68 -128.06 19.15
N ASN A 202 -52.45 -128.27 17.84
CA ASN A 202 -53.04 -129.37 17.05
C ASN A 202 -52.11 -130.59 16.83
N LEU A 203 -50.88 -130.58 17.38
CA LEU A 203 -49.89 -131.66 17.20
C LEU A 203 -49.89 -132.68 18.35
N GLU A 204 -50.41 -132.33 19.52
CA GLU A 204 -50.43 -133.19 20.72
C GLU A 204 -51.63 -134.19 20.76
N GLU A 205 -52.64 -134.05 19.88
CA GLU A 205 -53.84 -134.90 19.91
C GLU A 205 -53.76 -136.20 19.06
N SER A 206 -52.69 -136.45 18.29
CA SER A 206 -52.67 -137.54 17.28
C SER A 206 -51.75 -138.75 17.54
N GLN A 207 -51.12 -138.89 18.72
CA GLN A 207 -50.18 -140.00 19.00
C GLN A 207 -50.78 -141.23 19.73
N GLY A 208 -52.10 -141.31 19.92
CA GLY A 208 -52.76 -142.37 20.71
C GLY A 208 -53.43 -143.54 19.95
N LYS A 209 -53.05 -143.87 18.70
CA LYS A 209 -53.81 -144.85 17.86
C LYS A 209 -53.05 -146.09 17.35
N ILE A 210 -51.82 -146.36 17.76
CA ILE A 210 -51.07 -147.56 17.33
C ILE A 210 -50.85 -148.49 18.54
N ALA A 211 -51.95 -149.06 19.02
CA ALA A 211 -51.99 -150.07 20.08
C ALA A 211 -53.26 -150.94 19.97
N GLN A 212 -53.61 -151.38 18.77
CA GLN A 212 -54.64 -152.42 18.56
C GLN A 212 -54.17 -153.32 17.42
N LEU A 213 -54.23 -154.64 17.66
CA LEU A 213 -53.99 -155.75 16.74
C LEU A 213 -52.60 -156.39 16.80
N GLU A 214 -52.26 -157.05 17.92
CA GLU A 214 -51.51 -158.33 17.86
C GLU A 214 -51.54 -159.15 19.16
N GLY A 215 -52.68 -159.16 19.85
CA GLY A 215 -53.00 -160.23 20.80
C GLY A 215 -53.79 -161.30 20.08
N LYS A 216 -53.18 -162.45 19.72
CA LYS A 216 -53.94 -163.69 19.39
C LYS A 216 -53.20 -165.03 19.22
N LEU A 217 -52.02 -165.28 19.79
CA LEU A 217 -51.45 -166.65 19.76
C LEU A 217 -50.78 -167.07 21.07
N VAL A 218 -51.63 -167.27 22.08
CA VAL A 218 -51.34 -168.11 23.25
C VAL A 218 -52.27 -169.31 23.16
N SER A 219 -51.72 -170.52 23.09
CA SER A 219 -52.12 -171.71 23.88
C SER A 219 -51.73 -173.01 23.16
N ILE A 220 -51.27 -173.98 23.95
CA ILE A 220 -50.80 -175.34 23.62
C ILE A 220 -49.32 -175.28 23.22
N GLU A 221 -48.39 -175.65 24.09
CA GLU A 221 -48.27 -177.05 24.50
C GLU A 221 -47.69 -177.19 25.91
N LYS A 222 -48.30 -178.11 26.64
CA LYS A 222 -48.08 -178.48 28.03
C LYS A 222 -47.35 -179.83 27.98
N GLU A 223 -46.35 -180.00 28.85
CA GLU A 223 -45.53 -181.22 29.10
C GLU A 223 -44.28 -181.44 28.24
N LYS A 224 -43.12 -181.01 28.78
CA LYS A 224 -42.07 -181.95 29.18
C LYS A 224 -41.15 -181.29 30.21
N ILE A 225 -41.34 -181.71 31.45
CA ILE A 225 -40.42 -181.47 32.57
C ILE A 225 -39.37 -182.56 32.45
N ASP A 226 -38.15 -182.19 32.01
CA ASP A 226 -36.85 -182.78 32.39
C ASP A 226 -35.65 -182.05 31.72
N GLU A 227 -35.80 -180.77 31.32
CA GLU A 227 -34.72 -179.87 30.83
C GLU A 227 -34.58 -178.58 31.66
N LYS A 228 -35.26 -178.48 32.82
CA LYS A 228 -35.39 -177.24 33.61
C LYS A 228 -34.10 -176.72 34.29
N SER A 229 -33.02 -177.50 34.40
CA SER A 229 -31.80 -177.06 35.08
C SER A 229 -30.72 -176.46 34.17
N GLU A 230 -30.80 -176.68 32.85
CA GLU A 230 -29.83 -176.11 31.89
C GLU A 230 -30.31 -174.76 31.32
N THR A 231 -31.63 -174.54 31.24
CA THR A 231 -32.22 -173.26 30.82
C THR A 231 -32.04 -172.13 31.82
N GLU A 232 -31.89 -172.43 33.12
CA GLU A 232 -31.73 -171.41 34.18
C GLU A 232 -30.32 -170.78 34.17
N LYS A 233 -29.27 -171.56 33.88
CA LYS A 233 -27.91 -171.04 33.66
C LYS A 233 -27.79 -170.23 32.36
N LEU A 234 -28.55 -170.59 31.34
CA LEU A 234 -28.57 -169.85 30.07
C LEU A 234 -29.26 -168.48 30.23
N LEU A 235 -30.27 -168.37 31.10
CA LEU A 235 -30.94 -167.11 31.44
C LEU A 235 -30.01 -166.15 32.19
N GLU A 236 -29.21 -166.64 33.14
CA GLU A 236 -28.20 -165.84 33.86
C GLU A 236 -27.16 -165.24 32.88
N TYR A 237 -26.66 -166.04 31.92
CA TYR A 237 -25.74 -165.53 30.89
C TYR A 237 -26.40 -164.54 29.92
N ILE A 238 -27.69 -164.71 29.58
CA ILE A 238 -28.40 -163.75 28.72
C ILE A 238 -28.63 -162.42 29.46
N GLU A 239 -28.90 -162.46 30.77
CA GLU A 239 -29.10 -161.26 31.58
C GLU A 239 -27.79 -160.49 31.80
N GLU A 240 -26.66 -161.19 32.01
CA GLU A 240 -25.33 -160.58 32.04
C GLU A 240 -24.93 -159.98 30.68
N ILE A 241 -25.19 -160.68 29.57
CA ILE A 241 -24.96 -160.15 28.21
C ILE A 241 -25.84 -158.94 27.94
N SER A 242 -27.09 -158.93 28.41
CA SER A 242 -28.01 -157.80 28.25
C SER A 242 -27.52 -156.59 29.06
N CYS A 243 -27.09 -156.79 30.31
CA CYS A 243 -26.48 -155.74 31.13
C CYS A 243 -25.19 -155.18 30.51
N ALA A 244 -24.33 -156.05 29.94
CA ALA A 244 -23.14 -155.63 29.22
C ALA A 244 -23.47 -154.86 27.93
N SER A 245 -24.52 -155.29 27.21
CA SER A 245 -25.02 -154.61 26.01
C SER A 245 -25.58 -153.22 26.33
N ASP A 246 -26.35 -153.09 27.41
CA ASP A 246 -26.85 -151.80 27.90
C ASP A 246 -25.71 -150.86 28.28
N GLN A 247 -24.65 -151.39 28.88
CA GLN A 247 -23.46 -150.63 29.23
C GLN A 247 -22.69 -150.16 27.98
N VAL A 248 -22.58 -151.01 26.94
CA VAL A 248 -21.98 -150.63 25.65
C VAL A 248 -22.81 -149.55 24.96
N GLU A 249 -24.14 -149.64 24.98
CA GLU A 249 -25.01 -148.65 24.36
C GLU A 249 -24.94 -147.29 25.10
N LYS A 250 -24.82 -147.34 26.44
CA LYS A 250 -24.53 -146.15 27.25
C LYS A 250 -23.19 -145.52 26.88
N TYR A 251 -22.13 -146.32 26.70
CA TYR A 251 -20.83 -145.79 26.25
C TYR A 251 -20.87 -145.20 24.84
N LYS A 252 -21.66 -145.75 23.91
CA LYS A 252 -21.86 -145.14 22.58
C LYS A 252 -22.54 -143.78 22.68
N LEU A 253 -23.58 -143.66 23.51
CA LEU A 253 -24.25 -142.39 23.77
C LEU A 253 -23.30 -141.37 24.40
N ASP A 254 -22.49 -141.79 25.37
CA ASP A 254 -21.49 -140.93 26.00
C ASP A 254 -20.39 -140.49 25.01
N ILE A 255 -19.93 -141.39 24.13
CA ILE A 255 -18.97 -141.04 23.05
C ILE A 255 -19.60 -140.05 22.07
N ALA A 256 -20.83 -140.28 21.61
CA ALA A 256 -21.51 -139.36 20.69
C ALA A 256 -21.69 -137.97 21.31
N ARG A 257 -22.04 -137.91 22.60
CA ARG A 257 -22.14 -136.66 23.35
C ARG A 257 -20.78 -135.97 23.50
N LEU A 258 -19.71 -136.71 23.74
CA LEU A 258 -18.36 -136.16 23.81
C LEU A 258 -17.88 -135.65 22.44
N GLU A 259 -18.18 -136.35 21.35
CA GLU A 259 -17.86 -135.92 19.99
C GLU A 259 -18.62 -134.64 19.61
N GLU A 260 -19.89 -134.53 19.99
CA GLU A 260 -20.68 -133.30 19.80
C GLU A 260 -20.07 -132.14 20.59
N ASN A 261 -19.76 -132.34 21.88
CA ASN A 261 -19.07 -131.34 22.70
C ASN A 261 -17.72 -130.94 22.09
N LEU A 262 -16.97 -131.89 21.52
CA LEU A 262 -15.66 -131.62 20.89
C LEU A 262 -15.83 -130.82 19.60
N LYS A 263 -16.86 -131.10 18.79
CA LYS A 263 -17.22 -130.30 17.60
C LYS A 263 -17.62 -128.88 17.99
N GLU A 264 -18.44 -128.72 19.03
CA GLU A 264 -18.84 -127.40 19.55
C GLU A 264 -17.61 -126.62 20.04
N LYS A 265 -16.75 -127.24 20.84
CA LYS A 265 -15.50 -126.63 21.31
C LYS A 265 -14.54 -126.29 20.18
N ASN A 266 -14.46 -127.11 19.13
CA ASN A 266 -13.68 -126.77 17.94
C ASN A 266 -14.25 -125.55 17.20
N HIS A 267 -15.58 -125.43 17.11
CA HIS A 267 -16.22 -124.26 16.52
C HIS A 267 -15.97 -123.00 17.35
N GLU A 268 -16.08 -123.09 18.68
CA GLU A 268 -15.71 -122.00 19.60
C GLU A 268 -14.25 -121.57 19.41
N VAL A 269 -13.31 -122.51 19.32
CA VAL A 269 -11.88 -122.21 19.10
C VAL A 269 -11.65 -121.49 17.78
N VAL A 270 -12.34 -121.88 16.69
CA VAL A 270 -12.23 -121.19 15.40
C VAL A 270 -12.79 -119.76 15.48
N SER A 271 -13.95 -119.59 16.12
CA SER A 271 -14.55 -118.27 16.34
C SER A 271 -13.64 -117.35 17.17
N LEU A 272 -13.05 -117.89 18.25
CA LEU A 272 -12.09 -117.15 19.09
C LEU A 272 -10.81 -116.79 18.33
N LYS A 273 -10.29 -117.68 17.46
CA LYS A 273 -9.14 -117.38 16.60
C LYS A 273 -9.45 -116.25 15.63
N GLN A 274 -10.62 -116.27 14.98
CA GLN A 274 -11.04 -115.21 14.08
C GLN A 274 -11.21 -113.87 14.82
N SER A 275 -11.82 -113.88 16.00
CA SER A 275 -11.94 -112.69 16.86
C SER A 275 -10.57 -112.17 17.32
N LEU A 276 -9.59 -113.05 17.59
CA LEU A 276 -8.23 -112.64 17.93
C LEU A 276 -7.52 -111.98 16.74
N GLU A 277 -7.66 -112.53 15.54
CA GLU A 277 -7.12 -111.93 14.31
C GLU A 277 -7.72 -110.55 14.03
N GLU A 278 -9.04 -110.39 14.21
CA GLU A 278 -9.74 -109.10 14.12
C GLU A 278 -9.21 -108.11 15.17
N ASN A 279 -9.00 -108.54 16.41
CA ASN A 279 -8.41 -107.70 17.46
C ASN A 279 -6.98 -107.26 17.14
N VAL A 280 -6.15 -108.12 16.53
CA VAL A 280 -4.79 -107.73 16.09
C VAL A 280 -4.85 -106.70 14.97
N LEU A 281 -5.78 -106.83 14.02
CA LEU A 281 -5.99 -105.83 12.97
C LEU A 281 -6.48 -104.50 13.55
N LEU A 282 -7.42 -104.53 14.49
CA LEU A 282 -7.89 -103.34 15.20
C LEU A 282 -6.76 -102.68 15.99
N SER A 283 -5.90 -103.45 16.67
CA SER A 283 -4.73 -102.92 17.38
C SER A 283 -3.79 -102.16 16.45
N LYS A 284 -3.49 -102.71 15.27
CA LYS A 284 -2.67 -102.02 14.26
C LYS A 284 -3.33 -100.73 13.77
N GLN A 285 -4.64 -100.74 13.53
CA GLN A 285 -5.37 -99.53 13.15
C GLN A 285 -5.34 -98.47 14.26
N VAL A 286 -5.44 -98.86 15.52
CA VAL A 286 -5.31 -97.97 16.67
C VAL A 286 -3.90 -97.37 16.75
N GLU A 287 -2.85 -98.17 16.54
CA GLU A 287 -1.46 -97.71 16.48
C GLU A 287 -1.23 -96.69 15.35
N ASP A 288 -1.73 -96.98 14.14
CA ASP A 288 -1.63 -96.07 12.98
C ASP A 288 -2.39 -94.76 13.21
N LEU A 289 -3.60 -94.84 13.78
CA LEU A 289 -4.37 -93.65 14.15
C LEU A 289 -3.66 -92.84 15.23
N ASN A 290 -3.03 -93.49 16.21
CA ASN A 290 -2.27 -92.82 17.25
C ASN A 290 -1.05 -92.10 16.68
N ALA A 291 -0.31 -92.73 15.75
CA ALA A 291 0.79 -92.09 15.04
C ALA A 291 0.32 -90.88 14.22
N LYS A 292 -0.84 -90.99 13.55
CA LYS A 292 -1.45 -89.88 12.81
C LYS A 292 -1.88 -88.73 13.74
N CYS A 293 -2.44 -89.04 14.91
CA CYS A 293 -2.78 -88.03 15.93
C CYS A 293 -1.53 -87.28 16.42
N GLN A 294 -0.43 -87.97 16.69
CA GLN A 294 0.83 -87.34 17.10
C GLN A 294 1.40 -86.40 16.04
N LEU A 295 1.32 -86.79 14.76
CA LEU A 295 1.75 -85.91 13.66
C LEU A 295 0.87 -84.65 13.57
N LEU A 296 -0.46 -84.81 13.67
CA LEU A 296 -1.39 -83.67 13.68
C LEU A 296 -1.18 -82.76 14.90
N GLU A 297 -0.86 -83.31 16.07
CA GLU A 297 -0.54 -82.53 17.25
C GLU A 297 0.72 -81.69 17.06
N LYS A 298 1.77 -82.27 16.45
CA LYS A 298 3.00 -81.57 16.12
C LYS A 298 2.76 -80.48 15.06
N GLU A 299 2.03 -80.78 14.00
CA GLU A 299 1.68 -79.78 12.97
C GLU A 299 0.85 -78.63 13.56
N ARG A 300 -0.09 -78.94 14.46
CA ARG A 300 -0.85 -77.93 15.21
C ARG A 300 0.07 -77.08 16.07
N GLU A 301 1.01 -77.67 16.80
CA GLU A 301 1.97 -76.95 17.63
C GLU A 301 2.90 -76.04 16.78
N ASP A 302 3.40 -76.54 15.65
CA ASP A 302 4.20 -75.75 14.70
C ASP A 302 3.41 -74.59 14.07
N LEU A 303 2.11 -74.79 13.81
CA LEU A 303 1.22 -73.70 13.37
C LEU A 303 1.03 -72.66 14.48
N VAL A 304 0.74 -73.08 15.71
CA VAL A 304 0.58 -72.19 16.87
C VAL A 304 1.87 -71.40 17.13
N ASN A 305 3.04 -72.03 17.06
CA ASN A 305 4.32 -71.35 17.20
C ASN A 305 4.55 -70.33 16.08
N ARG A 306 4.22 -70.67 14.83
CA ARG A 306 4.29 -69.72 13.71
C ARG A 306 3.32 -68.56 13.84
N ASP A 307 2.09 -68.80 14.30
CA ASP A 307 1.11 -67.74 14.58
C ASP A 307 1.64 -66.82 15.69
N ARG A 308 2.12 -67.40 16.79
CA ARG A 308 2.71 -66.63 17.90
C ARG A 308 3.88 -65.75 17.47
N VAL A 309 4.83 -66.28 16.70
CA VAL A 309 5.97 -65.49 16.19
C VAL A 309 5.49 -64.37 15.26
N ARG A 310 4.49 -64.63 14.42
CA ARG A 310 3.88 -63.59 13.57
C ARG A 310 3.22 -62.51 14.42
N ASP A 311 2.48 -62.87 15.45
CA ASP A 311 1.84 -61.91 16.37
C ASP A 311 2.87 -61.08 17.13
N GLU A 312 3.95 -61.69 17.63
CA GLU A 312 5.06 -60.99 18.28
C GLU A 312 5.76 -60.00 17.32
N THR A 313 5.92 -60.40 16.05
CA THR A 313 6.51 -59.53 15.00
C THR A 313 5.60 -58.36 14.68
N LEU A 314 4.31 -58.61 14.42
CA LEU A 314 3.32 -57.58 14.13
C LEU A 314 3.13 -56.61 15.30
N ASN A 315 3.16 -57.11 16.54
CA ASN A 315 3.11 -56.26 17.73
C ASN A 315 4.33 -55.35 17.82
N SER A 316 5.52 -55.86 17.51
CA SER A 316 6.76 -55.07 17.49
C SER A 316 6.72 -53.99 16.41
N GLU A 317 6.25 -54.33 15.20
CA GLU A 317 6.05 -53.38 14.11
C GLU A 317 5.02 -52.30 14.45
N MET A 318 3.88 -52.70 15.03
CA MET A 318 2.85 -51.78 15.49
C MET A 318 3.38 -50.81 16.54
N GLN A 319 4.22 -51.28 17.48
CA GLN A 319 4.83 -50.43 18.49
C GLN A 319 5.80 -49.42 17.88
N ASN A 320 6.65 -49.85 16.94
CA ASN A 320 7.56 -48.97 16.21
C ASN A 320 6.80 -47.91 15.39
N LEU A 321 5.68 -48.28 14.76
CA LEU A 321 4.83 -47.34 14.03
C LEU A 321 4.16 -46.33 14.97
N LYS A 322 3.70 -46.76 16.16
CA LYS A 322 3.16 -45.85 17.18
C LYS A 322 4.21 -44.84 17.66
N GLU A 323 5.44 -45.29 17.92
CA GLU A 323 6.52 -44.41 18.34
C GLU A 323 6.89 -43.40 17.24
N LYS A 324 7.02 -43.86 15.98
CA LYS A 324 7.22 -42.97 14.83
C LYS A 324 6.12 -41.93 14.69
N LEU A 325 4.86 -42.33 14.84
CA LEU A 325 3.72 -41.41 14.78
C LEU A 325 3.75 -40.36 15.90
N ILE A 326 4.20 -40.73 17.11
CA ILE A 326 4.37 -39.78 18.22
C ILE A 326 5.48 -38.77 17.90
N LEU A 327 6.63 -39.24 17.41
CA LEU A 327 7.74 -38.36 17.02
C LEU A 327 7.33 -37.41 15.89
N GLU A 328 6.64 -37.91 14.87
CA GLU A 328 6.16 -37.11 13.75
C GLU A 328 5.14 -36.04 14.19
N LYS A 329 4.24 -36.38 15.13
CA LYS A 329 3.34 -35.39 15.75
C LYS A 329 4.10 -34.31 16.53
N GLN A 330 5.10 -34.68 17.32
CA GLN A 330 5.92 -33.72 18.06
C GLN A 330 6.70 -32.79 17.12
N GLU A 331 7.25 -33.32 16.02
CA GLU A 331 7.91 -32.49 15.00
C GLU A 331 6.92 -31.56 14.29
N HIS A 332 5.71 -32.04 13.99
CA HIS A 332 4.67 -31.20 13.41
C HIS A 332 4.25 -30.06 14.36
N GLU A 333 4.10 -30.33 15.66
CA GLU A 333 3.83 -29.30 16.67
C GLU A 333 4.95 -28.27 16.76
N LYS A 334 6.23 -28.70 16.72
CA LYS A 334 7.38 -27.77 16.68
C LYS A 334 7.38 -26.92 15.42
N LEU A 335 7.07 -27.52 14.26
CA LEU A 335 6.98 -26.79 12.99
C LEU A 335 5.83 -25.78 13.03
N GLN A 336 4.67 -26.14 13.57
CA GLN A 336 3.54 -25.24 13.75
C GLN A 336 3.87 -24.07 14.69
N GLN A 337 4.61 -24.32 15.77
CA GLN A 337 5.10 -23.25 16.65
C GLN A 337 6.07 -22.30 15.93
N LYS A 338 6.98 -22.84 15.11
CA LYS A 338 7.89 -22.02 14.30
C LYS A 338 7.15 -21.20 13.26
N GLU A 339 6.14 -21.77 12.60
CA GLU A 339 5.27 -21.06 11.65
C GLU A 339 4.60 -19.86 12.32
N LEU A 340 3.99 -20.05 13.49
CA LEU A 340 3.38 -18.96 14.27
C LEU A 340 4.40 -17.88 14.68
N GLN A 341 5.63 -18.26 15.01
CA GLN A 341 6.70 -17.30 15.30
C GLN A 341 7.12 -16.51 14.05
N THR A 342 7.26 -17.19 12.90
CA THR A 342 7.57 -16.54 11.62
C THR A 342 6.46 -15.58 11.20
N ASP A 343 5.19 -15.94 11.38
CA ASP A 343 4.04 -15.07 11.09
C ASP A 343 4.03 -13.82 11.98
N SER A 344 4.37 -13.97 13.27
CA SER A 344 4.51 -12.84 14.19
C SER A 344 5.63 -11.87 13.76
N LEU A 345 6.79 -12.41 13.38
CA LEU A 345 7.91 -11.59 12.87
C LEU A 345 7.56 -10.91 11.54
N LEU A 346 6.90 -11.63 10.64
CA LEU A 346 6.44 -11.07 9.36
C LEU A 346 5.44 -9.93 9.57
N GLN A 347 4.55 -10.05 10.56
CA GLN A 347 3.62 -8.98 10.91
C GLN A 347 4.35 -7.75 11.46
N GLN A 348 5.35 -7.94 12.32
CA GLN A 348 6.20 -6.85 12.82
C GLN A 348 6.98 -6.15 11.69
N GLU A 349 7.55 -6.90 10.73
CA GLU A 349 8.20 -6.30 9.57
C GLU A 349 7.23 -5.52 8.68
N LYS A 350 6.00 -6.02 8.47
CA LYS A 350 4.97 -5.29 7.73
C LYS A 350 4.61 -3.97 8.39
N GLU A 351 4.47 -3.95 9.71
CA GLU A 351 4.19 -2.74 10.48
C GLU A 351 5.37 -1.75 10.42
N LEU A 352 6.61 -2.25 10.55
CA LEU A 352 7.81 -1.43 10.40
C LEU A 352 7.94 -0.85 8.99
N SER A 353 7.71 -1.66 7.95
CA SER A 353 7.72 -1.25 6.55
C SER A 353 6.66 -0.18 6.28
N SER A 354 5.42 -0.39 6.76
CA SER A 354 4.35 0.62 6.67
C SER A 354 4.71 1.92 7.38
N SER A 355 5.34 1.85 8.57
CA SER A 355 5.79 3.03 9.31
C SER A 355 6.90 3.78 8.56
N LEU A 356 7.87 3.07 8.00
CA LEU A 356 8.94 3.66 7.18
C LEU A 356 8.39 4.29 5.90
N GLN A 357 7.45 3.63 5.23
CA GLN A 357 6.80 4.16 4.03
C GLN A 357 6.01 5.44 4.36
N GLN A 358 5.30 5.48 5.49
CA GLN A 358 4.62 6.68 5.96
C GLN A 358 5.61 7.84 6.21
N LYS A 359 6.75 7.57 6.88
CA LYS A 359 7.80 8.58 7.11
C LYS A 359 8.43 9.08 5.81
N LEU A 360 8.60 8.19 4.83
CA LEU A 360 9.15 8.55 3.53
C LEU A 360 8.17 9.45 2.75
N CYS A 361 6.86 9.16 2.79
CA CYS A 361 5.85 10.04 2.23
C CYS A 361 5.83 11.42 2.91
N SER A 362 5.88 11.48 4.25
CA SER A 362 5.91 12.77 4.95
C SER A 362 7.16 13.57 4.62
N PHE A 363 8.32 12.92 4.52
CA PHE A 363 9.56 13.58 4.12
C PHE A 363 9.48 14.08 2.66
N GLN A 364 8.90 13.31 1.74
CA GLN A 364 8.67 13.76 0.37
C GLN A 364 7.72 14.97 0.30
N GLU A 365 6.67 15.00 1.12
CA GLU A 365 5.78 16.15 1.22
C GLU A 365 6.48 17.39 1.78
N GLU A 366 7.32 17.25 2.80
CA GLU A 366 8.14 18.33 3.34
C GLU A 366 9.12 18.87 2.30
N MET A 367 9.85 17.99 1.62
CA MET A 367 10.76 18.36 0.51
C MET A 367 10.03 19.09 -0.62
N MET A 368 8.80 18.66 -0.96
CA MET A 368 7.97 19.36 -1.95
C MET A 368 7.56 20.77 -1.47
N LYS A 369 7.19 20.92 -0.19
CA LYS A 369 6.85 22.23 0.39
C LYS A 369 8.05 23.16 0.37
N GLU A 370 9.24 22.69 0.76
CA GLU A 370 10.47 23.47 0.70
C GLU A 370 10.83 23.86 -0.73
N ARG A 371 10.75 22.92 -1.68
CA ARG A 371 10.99 23.22 -3.10
C ARG A 371 10.05 24.31 -3.60
N ASN A 372 8.77 24.23 -3.29
CA ASN A 372 7.78 25.23 -3.71
C ASN A 372 8.05 26.59 -3.06
N LEU A 373 8.46 26.63 -1.78
CA LEU A 373 8.87 27.88 -1.12
C LEU A 373 10.07 28.52 -1.82
N PHE A 374 11.11 27.75 -2.13
CA PHE A 374 12.27 28.26 -2.87
C PHE A 374 11.90 28.73 -4.29
N GLU A 375 10.97 28.04 -4.95
CA GLU A 375 10.47 28.44 -6.27
C GLU A 375 9.70 29.78 -6.20
N GLU A 376 8.89 29.98 -5.15
CA GLU A 376 8.22 31.25 -4.88
C GLU A 376 9.18 32.38 -4.53
N GLU A 377 10.17 32.14 -3.67
CA GLU A 377 11.23 33.10 -3.33
C GLU A 377 12.05 33.49 -4.55
N LEU A 378 12.43 32.51 -5.39
CA LEU A 378 13.14 32.76 -6.64
C LEU A 378 12.30 33.63 -7.59
N LYS A 379 11.00 33.34 -7.71
CA LYS A 379 10.09 34.14 -8.52
C LYS A 379 9.99 35.59 -8.01
N GLN A 380 9.90 35.79 -6.70
CA GLN A 380 9.88 37.12 -6.10
C GLN A 380 11.20 37.88 -6.37
N ALA A 381 12.34 37.22 -6.22
CA ALA A 381 13.65 37.81 -6.51
C ALA A 381 13.80 38.20 -7.98
N LEU A 382 13.30 37.38 -8.91
CA LEU A 382 13.27 37.70 -10.34
C LEU A 382 12.35 38.90 -10.62
N ASP A 383 11.16 38.96 -10.03
CA ASP A 383 10.24 40.09 -10.17
C ASP A 383 10.83 41.40 -9.60
N GLU A 384 11.62 41.32 -8.52
CA GLU A 384 12.36 42.46 -7.96
C GLU A 384 13.50 42.90 -8.86
N LEU A 385 14.25 41.95 -9.43
CA LEU A 385 15.32 42.22 -10.38
C LEU A 385 14.79 42.94 -11.62
N ASP A 386 13.68 42.49 -12.20
CA ASP A 386 13.03 43.14 -13.33
C ASP A 386 12.61 44.58 -13.01
N LYS A 387 12.06 44.83 -11.81
CA LYS A 387 11.71 46.18 -11.36
C LYS A 387 12.94 47.07 -11.19
N LEU A 388 14.04 46.53 -10.67
CA LEU A 388 15.29 47.26 -10.53
C LEU A 388 15.89 47.59 -11.90
N GLN A 389 15.88 46.64 -12.84
CA GLN A 389 16.34 46.85 -14.21
C GLN A 389 15.52 47.94 -14.90
N GLN A 390 14.19 47.94 -14.75
CA GLN A 390 13.34 49.02 -15.28
C GLN A 390 13.68 50.40 -14.67
N LYS A 391 13.98 50.45 -13.37
CA LYS A 391 14.42 51.70 -12.71
C LYS A 391 15.80 52.14 -13.18
N GLU A 392 16.72 51.21 -13.39
CA GLU A 392 18.05 51.47 -13.96
C GLU A 392 17.92 52.05 -15.37
N GLU A 393 17.10 51.45 -16.23
CA GLU A 393 16.82 51.98 -17.57
C GLU A 393 16.16 53.37 -17.56
N GLN A 394 15.34 53.67 -16.55
CA GLN A 394 14.78 55.02 -16.36
C GLN A 394 15.85 56.01 -15.89
N ALA A 395 16.71 55.61 -14.95
CA ALA A 395 17.81 56.42 -14.46
C ALA A 395 18.82 56.71 -15.57
N GLU A 396 19.20 55.71 -16.37
CA GLU A 396 20.06 55.89 -17.54
C GLU A 396 19.48 56.89 -18.54
N ARG A 397 18.16 56.84 -18.79
CA ARG A 397 17.50 57.81 -19.68
C ARG A 397 17.60 59.23 -19.13
N LEU A 398 17.38 59.42 -17.82
CA LEU A 398 17.52 60.73 -17.17
C LEU A 398 18.97 61.22 -17.17
N VAL A 399 19.94 60.34 -16.93
CA VAL A 399 21.37 60.68 -17.01
C VAL A 399 21.73 61.14 -18.42
N ARG A 400 21.32 60.42 -19.47
CA ARG A 400 21.55 60.84 -20.86
C ARG A 400 20.94 62.22 -21.14
N GLN A 401 19.74 62.50 -20.64
CA GLN A 401 19.12 63.82 -20.78
C GLN A 401 19.92 64.92 -20.08
N LEU A 402 20.38 64.68 -18.85
CA LEU A 402 21.22 65.62 -18.11
C LEU A 402 22.59 65.81 -18.76
N GLU A 403 23.20 64.76 -19.29
CA GLU A 403 24.45 64.85 -20.06
C GLU A 403 24.27 65.68 -21.33
N GLU A 404 23.16 65.53 -22.04
CA GLU A 404 22.86 66.33 -23.23
C GLU A 404 22.57 67.79 -22.86
N GLU A 405 21.82 68.05 -21.78
CA GLU A 405 21.56 69.39 -21.27
C GLU A 405 22.85 70.07 -20.80
N THR A 406 23.70 69.39 -20.03
CA THR A 406 24.99 69.92 -19.58
C THR A 406 25.92 70.20 -20.75
N LYS A 407 25.93 69.35 -21.79
CA LYS A 407 26.66 69.61 -23.03
C LYS A 407 26.14 70.87 -23.74
N SER A 408 24.82 71.01 -23.89
CA SER A 408 24.22 72.21 -24.51
C SER A 408 24.53 73.48 -23.72
N ARG A 409 24.42 73.45 -22.39
CA ARG A 409 24.76 74.58 -21.51
C ARG A 409 26.24 74.92 -21.56
N ALA A 410 27.12 73.92 -21.67
CA ALA A 410 28.56 74.16 -21.84
C ALA A 410 28.87 74.84 -23.18
N GLU A 411 28.15 74.47 -24.26
CA GLU A 411 28.25 75.13 -25.56
C GLU A 411 27.73 76.58 -25.50
N GLU A 412 26.60 76.83 -24.82
CA GLU A 412 26.08 78.19 -24.58
C GLU A 412 27.05 79.04 -23.75
N LEU A 413 27.63 78.47 -22.69
CA LEU A 413 28.63 79.14 -21.84
C LEU A 413 29.86 79.54 -22.65
N LYS A 414 30.38 78.64 -23.50
CA LYS A 414 31.50 78.96 -24.39
C LYS A 414 31.16 80.12 -25.33
N LEU A 415 29.97 80.13 -25.92
CA LEU A 415 29.51 81.22 -26.79
C LEU A 415 29.41 82.54 -26.03
N LEU A 416 28.92 82.52 -24.78
CA LEU A 416 28.85 83.70 -23.93
C LEU A 416 30.24 84.19 -23.51
N GLU A 417 31.16 83.30 -23.16
CA GLU A 417 32.57 83.65 -22.88
C GLU A 417 33.25 84.29 -24.09
N GLU A 418 33.02 83.77 -25.31
CA GLU A 418 33.54 84.39 -26.54
C GLU A 418 32.96 85.79 -26.76
N LYS A 419 31.64 85.97 -26.57
CA LYS A 419 30.99 87.30 -26.64
C LYS A 419 31.55 88.26 -25.60
N LEU A 420 31.77 87.77 -24.37
CA LEU A 420 32.29 88.57 -23.27
C LEU A 420 33.73 89.01 -23.54
N LYS A 421 34.60 88.09 -23.99
CA LYS A 421 35.94 88.43 -24.48
C LYS A 421 35.91 89.46 -25.61
N GLY A 422 34.98 89.33 -26.54
CA GLY A 422 34.77 90.33 -27.60
C GLY A 422 34.42 91.71 -27.06
N LYS A 423 33.52 91.77 -26.07
CA LYS A 423 33.12 93.02 -25.40
C LYS A 423 34.22 93.62 -24.53
N GLU A 424 35.00 92.79 -23.85
CA GLU A 424 36.18 93.22 -23.10
C GLU A 424 37.21 93.86 -24.03
N ALA A 425 37.49 93.24 -25.19
CA ALA A 425 38.41 93.81 -26.18
C ALA A 425 37.88 95.14 -26.77
N GLU A 426 36.58 95.26 -27.03
CA GLU A 426 35.96 96.53 -27.43
C GLU A 426 36.12 97.60 -26.34
N LEU A 427 35.86 97.26 -25.08
CA LEU A 427 36.01 98.15 -23.94
C LEU A 427 37.46 98.57 -23.72
N GLU A 428 38.41 97.66 -23.87
CA GLU A 428 39.84 97.95 -23.77
C GLU A 428 40.28 98.92 -24.88
N LYS A 429 39.76 98.74 -26.10
CA LYS A 429 40.00 99.66 -27.22
C LYS A 429 39.39 101.04 -26.97
N THR A 430 38.17 101.13 -26.43
CA THR A 430 37.54 102.43 -26.11
C THR A 430 38.24 103.10 -24.93
N ASN A 431 38.64 102.35 -23.90
CA ASN A 431 39.44 102.87 -22.79
C ASN A 431 40.79 103.38 -23.29
N ALA A 432 41.50 102.64 -24.12
CA ALA A 432 42.76 103.10 -24.72
C ALA A 432 42.57 104.40 -25.53
N ALA A 433 41.51 104.47 -26.35
CA ALA A 433 41.16 105.68 -27.09
C ALA A 433 40.81 106.86 -26.15
N HIS A 434 40.09 106.59 -25.06
CA HIS A 434 39.75 107.58 -24.05
C HIS A 434 40.98 108.07 -23.29
N SER A 435 41.88 107.17 -22.87
CA SER A 435 43.17 107.51 -22.27
C SER A 435 44.02 108.36 -23.21
N GLN A 436 44.08 108.02 -24.49
CA GLN A 436 44.80 108.81 -25.50
C GLN A 436 44.17 110.21 -25.68
N ALA A 437 42.84 110.29 -25.74
CA ALA A 437 42.13 111.57 -25.81
C ALA A 437 42.38 112.43 -24.56
N THR A 438 42.41 111.81 -23.38
CA THR A 438 42.67 112.48 -22.10
C THR A 438 44.10 113.03 -22.04
N LEU A 439 45.10 112.27 -22.50
CA LEU A 439 46.48 112.74 -22.61
C LEU A 439 46.60 113.94 -23.55
N LEU A 440 45.99 113.89 -24.74
CA LEU A 440 45.97 115.02 -25.67
C LEU A 440 45.30 116.26 -25.06
N LEU A 441 44.26 116.06 -24.24
CA LEU A 441 43.55 117.15 -23.56
C LEU A 441 44.40 117.74 -22.42
N GLN A 442 45.12 116.90 -21.67
CA GLN A 442 46.11 117.33 -20.67
C GLN A 442 47.28 118.08 -21.31
N GLU A 443 47.82 117.61 -22.43
CA GLU A 443 48.87 118.31 -23.18
C GLU A 443 48.40 119.70 -23.64
N LYS A 444 47.18 119.78 -24.22
CA LYS A 444 46.57 121.06 -24.59
C LYS A 444 46.39 121.96 -23.38
N TYR A 445 45.88 121.43 -22.26
CA TYR A 445 45.71 122.18 -21.01
C TYR A 445 47.06 122.73 -20.51
N HIS A 446 48.09 121.89 -20.41
CA HIS A 446 49.44 122.33 -20.01
C HIS A 446 50.02 123.38 -20.96
N SER A 447 49.86 123.21 -22.28
CA SER A 447 50.27 124.21 -23.26
C SER A 447 49.55 125.54 -23.07
N THR A 448 48.22 125.53 -22.85
CA THR A 448 47.46 126.76 -22.59
C THR A 448 47.86 127.43 -21.28
N VAL A 449 48.10 126.65 -20.22
CA VAL A 449 48.57 127.16 -18.92
C VAL A 449 49.97 127.77 -19.05
N GLN A 450 50.88 127.13 -19.79
CA GLN A 450 52.21 127.67 -20.05
C GLN A 450 52.13 128.98 -20.84
N ASN A 451 51.33 129.02 -21.92
CA ASN A 451 51.11 130.25 -22.70
C ASN A 451 50.53 131.37 -21.84
N LEU A 452 49.56 131.06 -20.96
CA LEU A 452 49.02 132.01 -19.99
C LEU A 452 50.09 132.49 -19.00
N GLY A 453 50.95 131.59 -18.51
CA GLY A 453 52.08 131.93 -17.63
C GLY A 453 53.08 132.86 -18.31
N GLU A 454 53.39 132.64 -19.59
CA GLU A 454 54.26 133.52 -20.38
C GLU A 454 53.63 134.91 -20.57
N VAL A 455 52.33 134.98 -20.83
CA VAL A 455 51.59 136.24 -20.94
C VAL A 455 51.54 136.97 -19.59
N THR A 456 51.30 136.26 -18.48
CA THR A 456 51.34 136.84 -17.13
C THR A 456 52.73 137.39 -16.81
N ALA A 457 53.81 136.68 -17.14
CA ALA A 457 55.18 137.17 -16.94
C ALA A 457 55.50 138.42 -17.79
N GLN A 458 54.91 138.53 -18.99
CA GLN A 458 54.98 139.76 -19.80
C GLN A 458 54.26 140.93 -19.11
N PHE A 459 53.07 140.69 -18.56
CA PHE A 459 52.34 141.70 -17.77
C PHE A 459 53.09 142.11 -16.50
N GLU A 460 53.72 141.16 -15.80
CA GLU A 460 54.56 141.44 -14.63
C GLU A 460 55.80 142.27 -15.00
N ARG A 461 56.46 141.98 -16.12
CA ARG A 461 57.54 142.82 -16.65
C ARG A 461 57.08 144.24 -16.98
N MET A 462 55.89 144.37 -17.59
CA MET A 462 55.32 145.68 -17.92
C MET A 462 54.98 146.48 -16.65
N LEU A 463 54.44 145.82 -15.61
CA LEU A 463 54.22 146.42 -14.29
C LEU A 463 55.53 146.88 -13.64
N LEU A 464 56.59 146.06 -13.70
CA LEU A 464 57.90 146.40 -13.15
C LEU A 464 58.53 147.61 -13.89
N ASP A 465 58.37 147.68 -15.22
CA ASP A 465 58.84 148.81 -16.04
C ASP A 465 58.08 150.11 -15.73
N LEU A 466 56.77 150.03 -15.48
CA LEU A 466 55.97 151.15 -15.00
C LEU A 466 56.38 151.60 -13.59
N GLN A 467 56.69 150.64 -12.71
CA GLN A 467 57.11 150.91 -11.33
C GLN A 467 58.51 151.54 -11.26
N THR A 468 59.44 151.14 -12.14
CA THR A 468 60.77 151.76 -12.27
C THR A 468 60.70 153.15 -12.92
N LYS A 469 59.82 153.37 -13.90
CA LYS A 469 59.54 154.71 -14.45
C LYS A 469 58.93 155.67 -13.41
N SER A 470 58.05 155.17 -12.54
CA SER A 470 57.49 155.93 -11.42
C SER A 470 58.58 156.36 -10.42
N ALA A 471 59.48 155.45 -10.04
CA ALA A 471 60.56 155.73 -9.09
C ALA A 471 61.57 156.80 -9.61
N LEU A 472 61.85 156.80 -10.92
CA LEU A 472 62.69 157.82 -11.57
C LEU A 472 62.03 159.21 -11.55
N LYS A 473 60.71 159.29 -11.75
CA LYS A 473 59.93 160.53 -11.64
C LYS A 473 59.87 161.07 -10.21
N GLU A 474 59.77 160.20 -9.21
CA GLU A 474 59.76 160.58 -7.79
C GLU A 474 61.10 161.16 -7.30
N ALA A 475 62.22 160.70 -7.88
CA ALA A 475 63.55 161.24 -7.60
C ALA A 475 63.74 162.65 -8.19
N GLU A 476 63.27 162.89 -9.42
CA GLU A 476 63.26 164.20 -10.10
C GLU A 476 62.46 165.26 -9.31
N ILE A 477 61.36 164.86 -8.66
CA ILE A 477 60.51 165.73 -7.84
C ILE A 477 61.21 166.12 -6.51
N LYS A 478 61.95 165.21 -5.88
CA LYS A 478 62.66 165.49 -4.62
C LYS A 478 63.81 166.50 -4.78
N GLU A 479 64.48 166.53 -5.92
CA GLU A 479 65.59 167.46 -6.21
C GLU A 479 65.11 168.90 -6.49
N ILE A 480 63.95 169.06 -7.13
CA ILE A 480 63.29 170.37 -7.35
C ILE A 480 62.70 170.92 -6.03
N THR A 481 62.28 170.05 -5.10
CA THR A 481 61.68 170.46 -3.82
C THR A 481 62.71 171.05 -2.85
N VAL A 482 63.95 170.56 -2.85
CA VAL A 482 65.01 171.04 -1.93
C VAL A 482 65.63 172.37 -2.38
N SER A 483 65.72 172.62 -3.69
CA SER A 483 66.24 173.88 -4.24
C SER A 483 65.24 175.04 -4.14
N SER A 484 63.93 174.74 -4.14
CA SER A 484 62.85 175.72 -3.95
C SER A 484 62.61 176.08 -2.47
N HIS A 485 62.77 175.14 -1.53
CA HIS A 485 62.64 175.41 -0.08
C HIS A 485 63.63 176.45 0.45
N LYS A 486 64.85 176.53 -0.12
CA LYS A 486 65.87 177.51 0.30
C LYS A 486 65.54 178.95 -0.09
N ARG A 487 64.73 179.17 -1.14
CA ARG A 487 64.23 180.50 -1.56
C ARG A 487 62.96 180.94 -0.83
N ILE A 488 62.21 180.00 -0.25
CA ILE A 488 60.96 180.26 0.47
C ILE A 488 61.25 180.76 1.90
N THR A 489 62.30 180.27 2.55
CA THR A 489 62.68 180.70 3.92
C THR A 489 63.18 182.15 4.00
N ASP A 490 63.79 182.69 2.93
CA ASP A 490 64.31 184.07 2.91
C ASP A 490 63.21 185.11 2.63
N LEU A 491 62.08 184.73 2.02
CA LEU A 491 60.92 185.60 1.75
C LEU A 491 59.84 185.54 2.85
N GLN A 492 59.82 184.48 3.66
CA GLN A 492 58.87 184.28 4.77
C GLN A 492 59.10 185.22 5.98
N ASN A 493 60.31 185.77 6.17
CA ASN A 493 60.58 186.72 7.25
C ASN A 493 60.18 188.18 6.94
N GLN A 494 59.80 188.51 5.70
CA GLN A 494 59.45 189.87 5.26
C GLN A 494 57.93 190.13 5.13
N LEU A 495 57.10 189.07 5.11
CA LEU A 495 55.62 189.17 5.08
C LEU A 495 54.94 188.69 6.39
N LYS A 496 55.73 188.61 7.48
CA LYS A 496 55.54 189.40 8.72
C LYS A 496 54.10 189.85 9.02
N GLN A 497 53.74 189.82 10.29
CA GLN A 497 53.04 190.96 10.92
C GLN A 497 51.67 191.38 10.35
N GLN A 498 50.97 190.60 9.51
CA GLN A 498 49.69 191.04 8.91
C GLN A 498 48.62 189.95 8.71
N GLY A 499 48.34 189.07 9.69
CA GLY A 499 47.25 188.09 9.48
C GLY A 499 46.73 187.32 10.67
N GLU A 500 46.58 187.96 11.82
CA GLU A 500 45.97 187.39 13.04
C GLU A 500 44.43 187.38 13.06
N GLU A 501 43.71 187.66 11.96
CA GLU A 501 42.23 187.75 12.01
C GLU A 501 41.61 186.99 10.83
N LEU A 502 40.60 186.17 11.12
CA LEU A 502 39.84 185.26 10.23
C LEU A 502 40.55 183.93 9.96
N ASN A 503 40.25 182.82 10.62
CA ASN A 503 38.95 182.22 10.91
C ASN A 503 39.33 180.72 11.01
N LYS A 504 39.40 180.05 12.16
CA LYS A 504 38.30 179.63 13.03
C LYS A 504 36.98 179.42 12.27
N GLN A 505 36.87 178.29 11.56
CA GLN A 505 35.67 177.44 11.55
C GLN A 505 35.88 176.18 10.68
N LEU A 506 35.32 175.08 11.17
CA LEU A 506 35.06 173.78 10.55
C LEU A 506 36.07 172.63 10.77
N GLU A 507 36.05 172.16 12.02
CA GLU A 507 35.93 170.74 12.35
C GLU A 507 34.71 170.07 11.66
N GLU A 508 34.74 168.72 11.65
CA GLU A 508 33.66 167.73 11.39
C GLU A 508 33.51 167.14 9.98
N GLU A 509 33.96 165.88 9.84
CA GLU A 509 33.07 164.78 9.40
C GLU A 509 33.68 163.42 9.80
N GLU A 510 32.97 162.73 10.69
CA GLU A 510 33.34 161.49 11.37
C GLU A 510 32.90 160.21 10.62
N ALA A 511 33.61 159.10 10.90
CA ALA A 511 33.13 157.71 11.06
C ALA A 511 32.41 156.92 9.93
N ARG A 512 32.95 155.72 9.59
CA ARG A 512 32.18 154.43 9.63
C ARG A 512 33.00 153.11 9.62
N LYS A 513 32.89 152.36 10.74
CA LYS A 513 32.71 150.90 11.04
C LYS A 513 33.54 149.74 10.38
N ALA A 514 34.29 149.04 11.26
CA ALA A 514 34.22 147.65 11.81
C ALA A 514 34.05 146.34 10.97
N GLY A 515 34.83 145.31 11.36
CA GLY A 515 34.47 143.87 11.27
C GLY A 515 35.63 142.86 11.40
N LYS A 516 35.54 141.87 12.32
CA LYS A 516 35.92 140.43 12.17
C LYS A 516 35.79 139.61 13.48
N GLU A 517 34.73 138.81 13.55
CA GLU A 517 34.60 137.52 14.27
C GLU A 517 33.80 136.61 13.32
N ASN A 518 34.46 135.70 12.58
CA ASN A 518 33.80 134.97 11.48
C ASN A 518 34.34 133.54 11.21
N THR A 519 35.00 132.90 12.18
CA THR A 519 35.54 131.53 12.00
C THR A 519 34.84 130.46 12.85
N VAL A 520 33.86 130.83 13.69
CA VAL A 520 33.14 129.91 14.59
C VAL A 520 31.76 129.51 14.07
N ALA A 521 31.19 130.24 13.11
CA ALA A 521 29.86 129.96 12.53
C ALA A 521 29.85 128.87 11.44
N GLU A 522 30.93 128.72 10.66
CA GLU A 522 30.95 127.76 9.54
C GLU A 522 31.06 126.30 10.01
N LEU A 523 31.75 126.02 11.12
CA LEU A 523 31.91 124.67 11.67
C LEU A 523 30.64 124.13 12.36
N THR A 524 29.78 125.01 12.90
CA THR A 524 28.49 124.62 13.50
C THR A 524 27.41 124.34 12.44
N GLU A 525 27.46 124.99 11.28
CA GLU A 525 26.55 124.70 10.17
C GLU A 525 26.85 123.34 9.51
N GLU A 526 28.12 122.96 9.38
CA GLU A 526 28.51 121.68 8.78
C GLU A 526 28.15 120.47 9.67
N MET A 527 28.29 120.60 11.00
CA MET A 527 27.86 119.58 11.96
C MET A 527 26.34 119.38 11.97
N ASN A 528 25.56 120.44 11.79
CA ASN A 528 24.09 120.37 11.71
C ASN A 528 23.61 119.75 10.39
N LYS A 529 24.34 119.96 9.28
CA LYS A 529 24.03 119.37 7.98
C LYS A 529 24.17 117.84 7.98
N TRP A 530 25.23 117.30 8.59
CA TRP A 530 25.42 115.84 8.70
C TRP A 530 24.44 115.18 9.68
N ARG A 531 24.03 115.87 10.75
CA ARG A 531 22.99 115.41 11.68
C ARG A 531 21.64 115.24 10.97
N LEU A 532 21.24 116.23 10.17
CA LEU A 532 20.00 116.20 9.39
C LEU A 532 20.00 115.09 8.34
N LEU A 533 21.11 114.89 7.62
CA LEU A 533 21.24 113.81 6.63
C LEU A 533 21.19 112.41 7.28
N TYR A 534 21.79 112.24 8.45
CA TYR A 534 21.72 110.99 9.20
C TYR A 534 20.31 110.71 9.73
N GLU A 535 19.62 111.71 10.29
CA GLU A 535 18.21 111.58 10.69
C GLU A 535 17.31 111.27 9.50
N GLU A 536 17.54 111.85 8.33
CA GLU A 536 16.76 111.58 7.13
C GLU A 536 16.98 110.15 6.60
N LEU A 537 18.23 109.67 6.60
CA LEU A 537 18.57 108.28 6.26
C LEU A 537 17.99 107.29 7.27
N TYR A 538 18.12 107.58 8.56
CA TYR A 538 17.55 106.76 9.62
C TYR A 538 16.02 106.68 9.52
N ASN A 539 15.35 107.80 9.23
CA ASN A 539 13.91 107.84 9.02
C ASN A 539 13.47 107.09 7.74
N LYS A 540 14.32 107.01 6.70
CA LYS A 540 14.06 106.20 5.50
C LYS A 540 14.26 104.71 5.74
N THR A 541 15.20 104.31 6.59
CA THR A 541 15.51 102.89 6.87
C THR A 541 14.59 102.29 7.95
N LYS A 542 14.12 103.10 8.91
CA LYS A 542 13.22 102.71 10.00
C LYS A 542 11.93 101.99 9.56
N PRO A 543 11.18 102.42 8.52
CA PRO A 543 10.01 101.69 8.06
C PRO A 543 10.35 100.32 7.47
N PHE A 544 11.52 100.14 6.84
CA PHE A 544 11.95 98.82 6.37
C PHE A 544 12.34 97.90 7.52
N GLN A 545 12.97 98.44 8.57
CA GLN A 545 13.22 97.67 9.80
C GLN A 545 11.90 97.24 10.45
N LEU A 546 10.94 98.15 10.59
CA LEU A 546 9.61 97.84 11.13
C LEU A 546 8.85 96.83 10.26
N GLN A 547 9.03 96.87 8.94
CA GLN A 547 8.44 95.92 8.01
C GLN A 547 9.08 94.53 8.12
N LEU A 548 10.41 94.45 8.28
CA LEU A 548 11.13 93.20 8.52
C LEU A 548 10.76 92.59 9.87
N ASP A 549 10.68 93.41 10.93
CA ASP A 549 10.26 92.97 12.26
C ASP A 549 8.78 92.49 12.23
N ALA A 550 7.92 93.15 11.45
CA ALA A 550 6.54 92.70 11.23
C ALA A 550 6.46 91.37 10.47
N PHE A 551 7.28 91.17 9.43
CA PHE A 551 7.37 89.89 8.71
C PHE A 551 7.95 88.77 9.58
N GLU A 552 8.92 89.07 10.44
CA GLU A 552 9.45 88.10 11.38
C GLU A 552 8.40 87.73 12.44
N ALA A 553 7.65 88.72 12.96
CA ALA A 553 6.53 88.47 13.87
C ALA A 553 5.40 87.66 13.20
N GLU A 554 5.05 87.96 11.95
CA GLU A 554 4.05 87.22 11.16
C GLU A 554 4.52 85.79 10.88
N LYS A 555 5.80 85.60 10.51
CA LYS A 555 6.41 84.28 10.35
C LYS A 555 6.34 83.48 11.66
N GLN A 556 6.69 84.08 12.79
CA GLN A 556 6.62 83.41 14.09
C GLN A 556 5.17 83.10 14.50
N ALA A 557 4.22 84.00 14.24
CA ALA A 557 2.80 83.76 14.46
C ALA A 557 2.28 82.60 13.59
N LEU A 558 2.63 82.56 12.30
CA LEU A 558 2.27 81.48 11.38
C LEU A 558 2.93 80.14 11.77
N LEU A 559 4.18 80.16 12.27
CA LEU A 559 4.86 78.97 12.78
C LEU A 559 4.18 78.45 14.06
N ASN A 560 3.74 79.34 14.93
CA ASN A 560 2.99 79.01 16.14
C ASN A 560 1.57 78.52 15.81
N GLU A 561 0.88 79.12 14.85
CA GLU A 561 -0.42 78.66 14.35
C GLU A 561 -0.30 77.32 13.63
N HIS A 562 0.73 77.11 12.80
CA HIS A 562 1.02 75.82 12.19
C HIS A 562 1.38 74.78 13.25
N GLY A 563 2.15 75.16 14.27
CA GLY A 563 2.45 74.33 15.44
C GLY A 563 1.17 73.93 16.19
N ALA A 564 0.29 74.89 16.47
CA ALA A 564 -1.01 74.68 17.12
C ALA A 564 -1.96 73.84 16.26
N ALA A 565 -2.02 74.09 14.94
CA ALA A 565 -2.80 73.31 13.98
C ALA A 565 -2.28 71.88 13.86
N GLN A 566 -0.95 71.70 13.82
CA GLN A 566 -0.31 70.39 13.85
C GLN A 566 -0.58 69.66 15.18
N GLU A 567 -0.62 70.39 16.29
CA GLU A 567 -0.96 69.84 17.59
C GLU A 567 -2.45 69.44 17.69
N GLN A 568 -3.35 70.23 17.11
CA GLN A 568 -4.77 69.89 16.94
C GLN A 568 -4.95 68.69 16.00
N LEU A 569 -4.16 68.61 14.93
CA LEU A 569 -4.16 67.49 13.99
C LEU A 569 -3.59 66.23 14.65
N ASN A 570 -2.59 66.35 15.51
CA ASN A 570 -2.10 65.26 16.36
C ASN A 570 -3.14 64.86 17.41
N LYS A 571 -3.85 65.80 18.05
CA LYS A 571 -4.96 65.51 18.97
C LYS A 571 -6.14 64.86 18.24
N LEU A 572 -6.41 65.25 16.99
CA LEU A 572 -7.41 64.62 16.13
C LEU A 572 -6.95 63.24 15.71
N ARG A 573 -5.69 63.05 15.30
CA ARG A 573 -5.08 61.75 15.01
C ARG A 573 -5.14 60.83 16.22
N ASP A 574 -4.83 61.33 17.41
CA ASP A 574 -4.81 60.55 18.65
C ASP A 574 -6.23 60.27 19.16
N SER A 575 -7.18 61.19 18.97
CA SER A 575 -8.61 60.92 19.24
C SER A 575 -9.22 59.98 18.20
N TYR A 576 -8.86 60.09 16.93
CA TYR A 576 -9.21 59.17 15.85
C TYR A 576 -8.59 57.79 16.08
N ALA A 577 -7.35 57.72 16.57
CA ALA A 577 -6.70 56.49 17.01
C ALA A 577 -7.31 55.93 18.31
N LYS A 578 -7.83 56.74 19.21
CA LYS A 578 -8.63 56.27 20.35
C LYS A 578 -10.03 55.77 19.91
N LEU A 579 -10.66 56.44 18.94
CA LEU A 579 -11.98 56.09 18.37
C LEU A 579 -11.91 54.79 17.53
N LEU A 580 -10.90 54.65 16.67
CA LEU A 580 -10.65 53.45 15.84
C LEU A 580 -9.89 52.34 16.60
N GLY A 581 -9.03 52.71 17.55
CA GLY A 581 -8.00 51.83 18.10
C GLY A 581 -8.20 51.40 19.56
N HIS A 582 -9.24 51.83 20.29
CA HIS A 582 -9.43 51.29 21.64
C HIS A 582 -10.87 50.95 22.10
N GLN A 583 -11.84 50.86 21.18
CA GLN A 583 -13.19 50.41 21.53
C GLN A 583 -13.81 49.28 20.68
N ASN A 584 -13.14 48.72 19.66
CA ASN A 584 -13.77 47.66 18.85
C ASN A 584 -12.91 46.42 18.54
N LEU A 585 -11.60 46.37 18.82
CA LEU A 585 -10.84 45.12 18.56
C LEU A 585 -10.65 44.27 19.82
N LYS A 586 -10.30 44.86 20.97
CA LYS A 586 -10.07 44.10 22.22
C LYS A 586 -11.37 43.62 22.87
N GLN A 587 -12.43 44.42 22.84
CA GLN A 587 -13.77 44.00 23.26
C GLN A 587 -14.39 43.01 22.28
N LYS A 588 -14.24 43.20 20.97
CA LYS A 588 -14.75 42.26 19.96
C LYS A 588 -13.96 40.97 19.93
N ILE A 589 -12.65 40.96 20.17
CA ILE A 589 -11.88 39.72 20.39
C ILE A 589 -12.36 39.04 21.66
N LYS A 590 -12.56 39.75 22.78
CA LYS A 590 -13.15 39.14 23.99
C LYS A 590 -14.56 38.62 23.78
N HIS A 591 -15.43 39.36 23.09
CA HIS A 591 -16.81 38.94 22.79
C HIS A 591 -16.84 37.83 21.74
N VAL A 592 -15.95 37.82 20.74
CA VAL A 592 -15.82 36.76 19.74
C VAL A 592 -15.23 35.51 20.38
N VAL A 593 -14.25 35.63 21.28
CA VAL A 593 -13.75 34.51 22.07
C VAL A 593 -14.84 33.98 22.99
N LYS A 594 -15.56 34.86 23.70
CA LYS A 594 -16.69 34.45 24.56
C LYS A 594 -17.82 33.80 23.76
N LEU A 595 -18.17 34.35 22.59
CA LEU A 595 -19.15 33.75 21.67
C LEU A 595 -18.63 32.44 21.06
N LYS A 596 -17.33 32.31 20.81
CA LYS A 596 -16.73 31.07 20.30
C LYS A 596 -16.72 29.99 21.37
N ASP A 597 -16.43 30.35 22.62
CA ASP A 597 -16.48 29.46 23.78
C ASP A 597 -17.92 29.06 24.08
N GLU A 598 -18.87 30.01 24.13
CA GLU A 598 -20.31 29.73 24.28
C GLU A 598 -20.85 28.89 23.12
N ASN A 599 -20.43 29.12 21.88
CA ASN A 599 -20.83 28.30 20.72
C ASN A 599 -20.17 26.91 20.76
N SER A 600 -18.96 26.78 21.29
CA SER A 600 -18.32 25.49 21.54
C SER A 600 -19.05 24.72 22.66
N GLN A 601 -19.43 25.42 23.73
CA GLN A 601 -20.23 24.89 24.84
C GLN A 601 -21.60 24.43 24.34
N LEU A 602 -22.31 25.27 23.58
CA LEU A 602 -23.60 24.97 22.96
C LEU A 602 -23.49 23.85 21.93
N LYS A 603 -22.42 23.77 21.13
CA LYS A 603 -22.19 22.61 20.24
C LYS A 603 -21.96 21.33 21.04
N SER A 604 -21.27 21.40 22.18
CA SER A 604 -21.10 20.26 23.09
C SER A 604 -22.43 19.86 23.73
N GLU A 605 -23.26 20.82 24.12
CA GLU A 605 -24.59 20.59 24.69
C GLU A 605 -25.58 20.09 23.65
N VAL A 606 -25.56 20.63 22.43
CA VAL A 606 -26.33 20.10 21.29
C VAL A 606 -25.86 18.70 20.95
N SER A 607 -24.58 18.38 21.03
CA SER A 607 -24.08 17.02 20.83
C SER A 607 -24.51 16.09 21.97
N LYS A 608 -24.48 16.55 23.23
CA LYS A 608 -25.00 15.80 24.38
C LYS A 608 -26.52 15.59 24.29
N LEU A 609 -27.28 16.62 23.95
CA LEU A 609 -28.73 16.56 23.76
C LEU A 609 -29.09 15.73 22.54
N ARG A 610 -28.34 15.79 21.43
CA ARG A 610 -28.51 14.87 20.30
C ARG A 610 -28.20 13.43 20.68
N SER A 611 -27.19 13.18 21.50
CA SER A 611 -26.89 11.85 22.06
C SER A 611 -28.02 11.38 22.98
N GLN A 612 -28.52 12.23 23.86
CA GLN A 612 -29.65 11.92 24.75
C GLN A 612 -30.95 11.75 23.97
N LEU A 613 -31.18 12.54 22.92
CA LEU A 613 -32.35 12.45 22.04
C LEU A 613 -32.26 11.24 21.11
N ALA A 614 -31.07 10.84 20.67
CA ALA A 614 -30.85 9.57 19.98
C ALA A 614 -31.09 8.40 20.92
N LYS A 615 -30.65 8.46 22.18
CA LYS A 615 -30.95 7.45 23.21
C LYS A 615 -32.45 7.40 23.55
N ARG A 616 -33.11 8.56 23.69
CA ARG A 616 -34.55 8.69 23.91
C ARG A 616 -35.33 8.18 22.70
N LYS A 617 -34.96 8.56 21.48
CA LYS A 617 -35.54 8.01 20.24
C LYS A 617 -35.30 6.51 20.12
N GLN A 618 -34.15 5.99 20.52
CA GLN A 618 -33.90 4.55 20.52
C GLN A 618 -34.74 3.83 21.58
N SER A 619 -34.95 4.44 22.76
CA SER A 619 -35.88 3.89 23.75
C SER A 619 -37.34 4.04 23.32
N GLU A 620 -37.69 5.12 22.63
CA GLU A 620 -39.01 5.38 22.07
C GLU A 620 -39.29 4.44 20.90
N THR A 621 -38.32 4.14 20.03
CA THR A 621 -38.46 3.11 19.00
C THR A 621 -38.54 1.72 19.61
N LYS A 622 -37.82 1.43 20.70
CA LYS A 622 -37.96 0.16 21.43
C LYS A 622 -39.34 0.04 22.08
N LEU A 623 -39.82 1.11 22.73
CA LEU A 623 -41.16 1.16 23.31
C LEU A 623 -42.25 1.16 22.22
N GLN A 624 -42.02 1.77 21.07
CA GLN A 624 -42.91 1.76 19.90
C GLN A 624 -42.88 0.39 19.23
N GLU A 625 -41.75 -0.31 19.19
CA GLU A 625 -41.65 -1.70 18.72
C GLU A 625 -42.33 -2.67 19.69
N GLU A 626 -42.21 -2.45 21.00
CA GLU A 626 -42.95 -3.19 22.02
C GLU A 626 -44.46 -2.89 21.95
N LEU A 627 -44.85 -1.63 21.77
CA LEU A 627 -46.23 -1.20 21.59
C LEU A 627 -46.81 -1.75 20.28
N ASN A 628 -46.05 -1.73 19.18
CA ASN A 628 -46.45 -2.32 17.89
C ASN A 628 -46.53 -3.84 17.94
N LYS A 629 -45.71 -4.51 18.78
CA LYS A 629 -45.85 -5.94 19.09
C LYS A 629 -47.11 -6.24 19.91
N VAL A 630 -47.47 -5.38 20.86
CA VAL A 630 -48.71 -5.50 21.65
C VAL A 630 -49.96 -5.16 20.82
N LEU A 631 -49.87 -4.23 19.86
CA LEU A 631 -50.95 -3.81 18.96
C LEU A 631 -51.02 -4.58 17.63
N GLY A 632 -50.09 -5.53 17.38
CA GLY A 632 -50.10 -6.40 16.19
C GLY A 632 -49.69 -5.75 14.86
N ILE A 633 -49.04 -4.59 14.87
CA ILE A 633 -48.67 -3.84 13.66
C ILE A 633 -47.27 -4.28 13.18
N LYS A 634 -47.19 -4.96 12.03
CA LYS A 634 -45.92 -5.39 11.41
C LYS A 634 -45.19 -4.21 10.74
N HIS A 635 -43.90 -4.05 11.06
CA HIS A 635 -43.01 -3.01 10.52
C HIS A 635 -42.82 -3.18 9.01
N PHE A 636 -43.07 -2.10 8.24
CA PHE A 636 -42.80 -2.02 6.80
C PHE A 636 -41.29 -1.84 6.55
N ASP A 637 -40.72 -2.66 5.66
CA ASP A 637 -39.30 -2.67 5.28
C ASP A 637 -39.10 -1.82 3.99
N PRO A 638 -38.47 -0.64 4.06
CA PRO A 638 -38.30 0.27 2.92
C PRO A 638 -37.49 -0.34 1.77
N SER A 639 -36.72 -1.40 2.02
CA SER A 639 -35.91 -2.12 1.04
C SER A 639 -36.74 -2.91 0.01
N LYS A 640 -38.04 -3.08 0.26
CA LYS A 640 -38.98 -3.76 -0.64
C LYS A 640 -39.90 -2.82 -1.44
N ALA A 641 -39.74 -1.50 -1.30
CA ALA A 641 -40.64 -0.51 -1.89
C ALA A 641 -40.39 -0.18 -3.38
N PHE A 642 -39.27 -0.62 -3.97
CA PHE A 642 -38.86 -0.23 -5.33
C PHE A 642 -38.58 -1.40 -6.30
N LEU A 643 -39.35 -2.49 -6.19
CA LEU A 643 -39.43 -3.49 -7.26
C LEU A 643 -40.79 -3.38 -7.95
N HIS A 644 -40.88 -2.50 -8.95
CA HIS A 644 -41.96 -2.54 -9.94
C HIS A 644 -41.41 -2.41 -11.37
N GLU A 645 -41.96 -3.28 -12.21
CA GLU A 645 -41.72 -3.47 -13.62
C GLU A 645 -42.34 -2.35 -14.48
N SER A 646 -41.62 -1.98 -15.55
CA SER A 646 -42.12 -1.47 -16.83
C SER A 646 -43.30 -0.48 -16.83
N LYS A 647 -43.04 0.78 -17.20
CA LYS A 647 -43.47 1.38 -18.49
C LYS A 647 -43.30 2.90 -18.51
N GLU A 648 -42.91 3.35 -19.70
CA GLU A 648 -43.27 4.63 -20.32
C GLU A 648 -42.57 5.92 -19.88
N ASN A 649 -41.62 6.28 -20.76
CA ASN A 649 -41.59 7.53 -21.50
C ASN A 649 -40.82 8.73 -20.93
N PHE A 650 -39.63 8.84 -21.53
CA PHE A 650 -39.10 10.04 -22.19
C PHE A 650 -38.55 11.18 -21.34
N ALA A 651 -37.22 11.16 -21.27
CA ALA A 651 -36.38 12.33 -21.12
C ALA A 651 -36.50 13.28 -22.33
N LEU A 652 -36.59 14.57 -22.06
CA LEU A 652 -36.16 15.62 -22.98
C LEU A 652 -35.13 16.51 -22.27
N LYS A 653 -33.88 16.31 -22.68
CA LYS A 653 -32.79 17.30 -22.59
C LYS A 653 -33.11 18.44 -23.56
N THR A 654 -32.84 19.69 -23.17
CA THR A 654 -31.89 20.57 -23.90
C THR A 654 -31.63 21.90 -23.18
N PRO A 655 -30.49 22.56 -23.50
CA PRO A 655 -29.73 23.41 -22.59
C PRO A 655 -29.72 24.89 -23.01
N LEU A 656 -29.79 25.81 -22.05
CA LEU A 656 -29.50 27.23 -22.27
C LEU A 656 -28.91 27.84 -21.01
N LYS A 657 -27.60 28.11 -21.02
CA LYS A 657 -27.01 29.42 -20.69
C LYS A 657 -25.49 29.36 -20.76
N GLU A 658 -24.96 29.92 -21.84
CA GLU A 658 -23.67 30.60 -21.84
C GLU A 658 -23.68 31.72 -20.80
N GLY A 659 -22.57 31.89 -20.10
CA GLY A 659 -22.42 32.87 -19.02
C GLY A 659 -20.98 32.95 -18.56
N ASN A 660 -20.15 33.46 -19.46
CA ASN A 660 -18.76 33.82 -19.26
C ASN A 660 -18.66 34.97 -18.25
N THR A 661 -18.02 34.78 -17.08
CA THR A 661 -17.44 35.88 -16.30
C THR A 661 -16.22 35.40 -15.53
N ASN A 662 -15.07 35.87 -15.98
CA ASN A 662 -13.80 35.90 -15.27
C ASN A 662 -13.85 36.83 -14.05
N CYS A 663 -12.96 36.53 -13.09
CA CYS A 663 -12.27 37.44 -12.16
C CYS A 663 -13.12 38.23 -11.13
N CYS A 664 -13.13 37.74 -9.89
CA CYS A 664 -12.26 38.22 -8.79
C CYS A 664 -12.32 37.25 -7.61
#